data_AF-A0A016UMF2-F1
#
_entry.id   AF-A0A016UMF2-F1
#
_cell.length_a   1.000
_cell.length_b   1.000
_cell.length_c   1.000
_cell.angle_alpha   90.00
_cell.angle_beta   90.00
_cell.angle_gamma   90.00
#
_symmetry.space_group_name_H-M   'P 1'
#
loop_
_entity.id
_entity.type
_entity.pdbx_description
1 polymer ?
#
loop_
_entity_poly.entity_id
_entity_poly.type
_entity_poly.pdbx_seq_one_letter_code
_entity_poly.pdbx_strand_id
1 'polypeptide(L)'
;MTSPVKKSKKKAMSGDAGFDYTALIPEGVDEDIRAKIEKFLLGEPASDSLRLEALGLFAKTLMTNPSYQKKVQDALGNGCVSSANDDLFAKEGTSSENSMETSADCGDKKCVPNSDVQVECAAEDRQRINVGWFTGPSDVKEEYDHKIAVYSQRLGCQLYNFISYPVGGAKRGFWQPSSSSYSPPPIDLPDVQLQNHLWETYVNGQISSWLDCDSEDEQLAALSERELLKELNYLAYMGLRSTVVQLKHADSPRLARILNQWLWTKNVNLCMWVLVPTAMDNLIHSPSDTRDCWTVWADFRKLCSNFSSQKLIAGLHLTPDIDEEFVDQKLISRWKAEPLAAFCVDVDVFVSDQSLRHLCLPPAHSNLLAELWMSDNGRLMVRGSREAETPPSVQLQCAQALRAVVREVNRRPKGLTSAGFLVDANVNYVDVLQVPLQPLADNLDSGVYNTFEQDPVKYRRYREAVELAIRDFGESASRPEELVLYVLGAGRGPLVTCSLEAERNYNERFRCKRDRIRLKVFVVEKNANAIVTLRYMNSKYWRNRCVVIESDMRNIPEIAANNHYPQPDIIVSELLGSFGDNELSPECLDGVTSLLKPTTISIPQTYTSYVAPIMSLHMHQQIRLCGASYWNRGIPGHGRNGPTLQQDGSYRQIYP
;
A
#
# COMPACT_ATOMS: atom_id res chain seq x y z
N MET A 1 -55.93 -54.34 -29.57
CA MET A 1 -56.41 -53.41 -28.52
C MET A 1 -55.20 -52.69 -27.93
N THR A 2 -55.41 -51.42 -27.56
CA THR A 2 -54.56 -50.51 -26.74
C THR A 2 -53.21 -49.99 -27.28
N SER A 3 -53.29 -48.74 -27.76
CA SER A 3 -52.41 -47.56 -27.64
C SER A 3 -50.88 -47.60 -27.88
N PRO A 4 -50.30 -46.59 -28.58
CA PRO A 4 -48.91 -46.57 -28.98
C PRO A 4 -47.97 -45.89 -27.95
N VAL A 5 -46.80 -46.50 -27.81
CA VAL A 5 -45.64 -46.08 -26.99
C VAL A 5 -44.89 -44.92 -27.67
N LYS A 6 -44.63 -43.84 -26.92
CA LYS A 6 -43.76 -42.71 -27.30
C LYS A 6 -42.29 -43.12 -27.20
N LYS A 7 -41.53 -42.83 -28.27
CA LYS A 7 -40.06 -42.93 -28.32
C LYS A 7 -39.41 -41.88 -27.42
N SER A 8 -38.60 -42.34 -26.47
CA SER A 8 -37.66 -41.54 -25.67
C SER A 8 -36.45 -41.12 -26.52
N LYS A 9 -36.15 -39.81 -26.58
CA LYS A 9 -34.86 -39.27 -27.00
C LYS A 9 -34.08 -38.86 -25.75
N LYS A 10 -33.01 -39.60 -25.46
CA LYS A 10 -31.93 -39.18 -24.53
C LYS A 10 -31.32 -37.86 -25.01
N LYS A 11 -31.23 -36.86 -24.13
CA LYS A 11 -30.30 -35.74 -24.26
C LYS A 11 -29.23 -35.92 -23.18
N ALA A 12 -27.97 -35.83 -23.59
CA ALA A 12 -26.79 -36.07 -22.78
C ALA A 12 -26.67 -35.06 -21.63
N MET A 13 -26.31 -35.57 -20.45
CA MET A 13 -25.85 -34.76 -19.31
C MET A 13 -24.40 -34.33 -19.58
N SER A 14 -24.17 -33.03 -19.71
CA SER A 14 -22.87 -32.40 -19.48
C SER A 14 -22.97 -31.71 -18.13
N GLY A 15 -22.39 -32.33 -17.10
CA GLY A 15 -22.24 -31.73 -15.77
C GLY A 15 -21.12 -30.72 -15.80
N ASP A 16 -21.48 -29.46 -15.97
CA ASP A 16 -20.73 -28.33 -15.44
C ASP A 16 -21.56 -27.85 -14.25
N ALA A 17 -21.03 -27.96 -13.03
CA ALA A 17 -21.72 -27.45 -11.85
C ALA A 17 -21.56 -25.92 -11.81
N GLY A 18 -22.13 -25.25 -12.82
CA GLY A 18 -22.27 -23.81 -12.88
C GLY A 18 -23.32 -23.35 -11.87
N PHE A 19 -23.02 -22.26 -11.17
CA PHE A 19 -23.98 -21.59 -10.31
C PHE A 19 -25.21 -21.18 -11.14
N ASP A 20 -26.41 -21.56 -10.71
CA ASP A 20 -27.64 -21.17 -11.39
C ASP A 20 -27.95 -19.69 -11.12
N TYR A 21 -27.47 -18.82 -12.01
CA TYR A 21 -27.66 -17.38 -11.90
C TYR A 21 -29.13 -16.95 -11.94
N THR A 22 -30.04 -17.79 -12.46
CA THR A 22 -31.48 -17.47 -12.47
C THR A 22 -32.08 -17.46 -11.06
N ALA A 23 -31.46 -18.17 -10.10
CA ALA A 23 -31.84 -18.12 -8.69
C ALA A 23 -31.59 -16.75 -8.03
N LEU A 24 -30.78 -15.88 -8.66
CA LEU A 24 -30.52 -14.50 -8.20
C LEU A 24 -31.67 -13.54 -8.51
N ILE A 25 -32.62 -13.94 -9.36
CA ILE A 25 -33.75 -13.10 -9.75
C ILE A 25 -34.91 -13.36 -8.80
N PRO A 26 -35.38 -12.35 -8.05
CA PRO A 26 -36.51 -12.52 -7.13
C PRO A 26 -37.78 -13.06 -7.82
N GLU A 27 -38.59 -13.81 -7.08
CA GLU A 27 -39.90 -14.28 -7.54
C GLU A 27 -40.89 -13.09 -7.63
N GLY A 28 -41.76 -13.09 -8.63
CA GLY A 28 -42.78 -12.04 -8.84
C GLY A 28 -42.34 -10.84 -9.70
N VAL A 29 -41.18 -10.93 -10.36
CA VAL A 29 -40.73 -9.96 -11.37
C VAL A 29 -41.49 -10.21 -12.68
N ASP A 30 -41.91 -9.13 -13.34
CA ASP A 30 -42.52 -9.18 -14.67
C ASP A 30 -41.64 -9.96 -15.66
N GLU A 31 -42.25 -10.82 -16.48
CA GLU A 31 -41.53 -11.75 -17.37
C GLU A 31 -40.62 -11.04 -18.38
N ASP A 32 -40.99 -9.84 -18.86
CA ASP A 32 -40.15 -9.06 -19.78
C ASP A 32 -38.91 -8.50 -19.05
N ILE A 33 -39.06 -8.11 -17.78
CA ILE A 33 -37.95 -7.64 -16.93
C ILE A 33 -37.04 -8.81 -16.56
N ARG A 34 -37.62 -9.97 -16.23
CA ARG A 34 -36.88 -11.20 -15.94
C ARG A 34 -35.99 -11.61 -17.12
N ALA A 35 -36.55 -11.65 -18.34
CA ALA A 35 -35.79 -12.00 -19.53
C ALA A 35 -34.61 -11.05 -19.81
N LYS A 36 -34.75 -9.75 -19.53
CA LYS A 36 -33.63 -8.79 -19.66
C LYS A 36 -32.51 -9.05 -18.64
N ILE A 37 -32.88 -9.34 -17.40
CA ILE A 37 -31.93 -9.63 -16.31
C ILE A 37 -31.21 -10.97 -16.55
N GLU A 38 -31.91 -12.02 -17.01
CA GLU A 38 -31.32 -13.32 -17.33
C GLU A 38 -30.25 -13.21 -18.42
N LYS A 39 -30.55 -12.48 -19.50
CA LYS A 39 -29.58 -12.21 -20.58
C LYS A 39 -28.33 -11.51 -20.08
N PHE A 40 -28.49 -10.56 -19.16
CA PHE A 40 -27.37 -9.88 -18.51
C PHE A 40 -26.54 -10.86 -17.65
N LEU A 41 -27.18 -11.65 -16.79
CA LEU A 41 -26.51 -12.59 -15.89
C LEU A 41 -25.82 -13.75 -16.63
N LEU A 42 -26.37 -14.18 -17.76
CA LEU A 42 -25.79 -15.23 -18.62
C LEU A 42 -24.72 -14.69 -19.59
N GLY A 43 -24.46 -13.38 -19.60
CA GLY A 43 -23.45 -12.76 -20.45
C GLY A 43 -23.78 -12.81 -21.95
N GLU A 44 -25.06 -12.88 -22.32
CA GLU A 44 -25.48 -12.94 -23.71
C GLU A 44 -25.13 -11.65 -24.49
N PRO A 45 -24.94 -11.72 -25.82
CA PRO A 45 -24.70 -10.54 -26.64
C PRO A 45 -25.87 -9.55 -26.57
N ALA A 46 -25.63 -8.35 -26.07
CA ALA A 46 -26.60 -7.26 -25.97
C ALA A 46 -25.91 -5.89 -26.14
N SER A 47 -26.65 -4.87 -26.56
CA SER A 47 -26.13 -3.50 -26.63
C SER A 47 -25.87 -2.94 -25.23
N ASP A 48 -24.91 -2.01 -25.11
CA ASP A 48 -24.52 -1.46 -23.81
C ASP A 48 -25.68 -0.73 -23.09
N SER A 49 -26.57 -0.09 -23.87
CA SER A 49 -27.79 0.49 -23.33
C SER A 49 -28.71 -0.55 -22.68
N LEU A 50 -28.82 -1.75 -23.27
CA LEU A 50 -29.67 -2.81 -22.75
C LEU A 50 -29.04 -3.46 -21.50
N ARG A 51 -27.70 -3.55 -21.44
CA ARG A 51 -26.97 -4.02 -20.26
C ARG A 51 -27.10 -3.07 -19.08
N LEU A 52 -26.98 -1.77 -19.31
CA LEU A 52 -27.14 -0.75 -18.27
C LEU A 52 -28.58 -0.75 -17.73
N GLU A 53 -29.56 -0.89 -18.63
CA GLU A 53 -30.97 -1.01 -18.27
C GLU A 53 -31.22 -2.29 -17.44
N ALA A 54 -30.71 -3.44 -17.88
CA ALA A 54 -30.85 -4.72 -17.17
C ALA A 54 -30.17 -4.70 -15.79
N LEU A 55 -28.98 -4.09 -15.68
CA LEU A 55 -28.28 -3.91 -14.41
C LEU A 55 -29.06 -3.00 -13.45
N GLY A 56 -29.60 -1.89 -13.96
CA GLY A 56 -30.43 -0.97 -13.18
C GLY A 56 -31.72 -1.63 -12.69
N LEU A 57 -32.37 -2.43 -13.54
CA LEU A 57 -33.54 -3.23 -13.17
C LEU A 57 -33.18 -4.29 -12.12
N PHE A 58 -32.09 -5.03 -12.31
CA PHE A 58 -31.61 -6.03 -11.36
C PHE A 58 -31.31 -5.44 -9.98
N ALA A 59 -30.59 -4.33 -9.92
CA ALA A 59 -30.30 -3.62 -8.67
C ALA A 59 -31.58 -3.12 -7.98
N LYS A 60 -32.53 -2.57 -8.76
CA LYS A 60 -33.81 -2.12 -8.22
C LYS A 60 -34.63 -3.28 -7.64
N THR A 61 -34.67 -4.42 -8.32
CA THR A 61 -35.38 -5.62 -7.86
C THR A 61 -34.76 -6.17 -6.57
N LEU A 62 -33.43 -6.19 -6.46
CA LEU A 62 -32.70 -6.58 -5.24
C LEU A 62 -33.03 -5.67 -4.05
N MET A 63 -33.12 -4.35 -4.27
CA MET A 63 -33.42 -3.39 -3.22
C MET A 63 -34.87 -3.45 -2.72
N THR A 64 -35.80 -3.94 -3.55
CA THR A 64 -37.23 -4.02 -3.21
C THR A 64 -37.65 -5.32 -2.53
N ASN A 65 -36.78 -6.35 -2.43
CA ASN A 65 -37.13 -7.63 -1.82
C ASN A 65 -36.42 -7.84 -0.45
N PRO A 66 -37.13 -7.75 0.68
CA PRO A 66 -36.54 -7.84 2.03
C PRO A 66 -35.87 -9.19 2.34
N SER A 67 -36.29 -10.27 1.67
CA SER A 67 -35.71 -11.62 1.82
C SER A 67 -34.26 -11.69 1.32
N TYR A 68 -33.92 -10.89 0.31
CA TYR A 68 -32.61 -10.90 -0.34
C TYR A 68 -31.58 -10.04 0.38
N GLN A 69 -31.99 -8.96 1.06
CA GLN A 69 -31.09 -8.16 1.91
C GLN A 69 -30.44 -9.01 3.02
N LYS A 70 -31.21 -9.95 3.60
CA LYS A 70 -30.72 -10.88 4.61
C LYS A 70 -29.76 -11.93 4.02
N LYS A 71 -30.10 -12.51 2.86
CA LYS A 71 -29.21 -13.46 2.15
C LYS A 71 -27.89 -12.84 1.68
N VAL A 72 -27.90 -11.57 1.27
CA VAL A 72 -26.68 -10.83 0.89
C VAL A 72 -25.83 -10.51 2.12
N GLN A 73 -26.43 -10.17 3.27
CA GLN A 73 -25.72 -10.04 4.55
C GLN A 73 -25.09 -11.37 4.99
N ASP A 74 -25.81 -12.48 4.86
CA ASP A 74 -25.34 -13.82 5.22
C ASP A 74 -24.25 -14.34 4.24
N ALA A 75 -24.30 -13.96 2.97
CA ALA A 75 -23.28 -14.30 1.97
C ALA A 75 -21.99 -13.46 2.11
N LEU A 76 -22.11 -12.19 2.51
CA LEU A 76 -20.96 -11.32 2.80
C LEU A 76 -20.28 -11.65 4.13
N GLY A 77 -21.01 -12.25 5.09
CA GLY A 77 -20.47 -12.74 6.36
C GLY A 77 -19.70 -14.06 6.26
N ASN A 78 -20.01 -14.91 5.28
CA ASN A 78 -19.45 -16.27 5.15
C ASN A 78 -18.29 -16.39 4.13
N GLY A 79 -17.76 -15.27 3.64
CA GLY A 79 -16.63 -15.25 2.69
C GLY A 79 -15.24 -15.51 3.30
N CYS A 80 -15.14 -15.84 4.59
CA CYS A 80 -13.87 -16.09 5.27
C CYS A 80 -13.81 -17.53 5.82
N VAL A 81 -12.97 -18.34 5.17
CA VAL A 81 -12.41 -19.63 5.64
C VAL A 81 -13.40 -20.82 5.71
N SER A 82 -13.41 -21.61 4.64
CA SER A 82 -13.77 -23.03 4.72
C SER A 82 -12.60 -23.81 5.35
N SER A 83 -12.74 -24.20 6.62
CA SER A 83 -12.08 -25.39 7.15
C SER A 83 -13.16 -26.41 7.49
N ALA A 84 -13.40 -27.33 6.57
CA ALA A 84 -14.16 -28.53 6.86
C ALA A 84 -13.26 -29.50 7.65
N ASN A 85 -13.69 -29.82 8.87
CA ASN A 85 -13.65 -31.15 9.48
C ASN A 85 -14.34 -31.04 10.83
N ASP A 86 -15.50 -31.67 10.95
CA ASP A 86 -15.80 -32.65 12.00
C ASP A 86 -17.25 -33.10 11.89
N ASP A 87 -17.46 -34.14 11.09
CA ASP A 87 -18.55 -35.10 11.32
C ASP A 87 -17.91 -36.28 12.04
N LEU A 88 -18.28 -36.53 13.31
CA LEU A 88 -18.27 -37.84 13.98
C LEU A 88 -18.77 -37.70 15.42
N PHE A 89 -20.07 -37.92 15.64
CA PHE A 89 -20.66 -38.88 16.60
C PHE A 89 -22.03 -38.41 17.10
N ALA A 90 -23.04 -39.17 16.68
CA ALA A 90 -24.33 -39.28 17.35
C ALA A 90 -24.19 -40.10 18.65
N LYS A 91 -24.87 -39.69 19.73
CA LYS A 91 -25.83 -40.51 20.50
C LYS A 91 -26.35 -39.82 21.78
N GLU A 92 -27.68 -39.86 21.89
CA GLU A 92 -28.59 -39.98 23.04
C GLU A 92 -28.03 -39.99 24.48
N GLY A 93 -28.76 -39.36 25.41
CA GLY A 93 -28.77 -39.77 26.83
C GLY A 93 -29.16 -38.71 27.87
N THR A 94 -30.42 -38.76 28.29
CA THR A 94 -31.15 -38.20 29.45
C THR A 94 -30.45 -38.00 30.82
N SER A 95 -31.00 -37.02 31.60
CA SER A 95 -31.11 -36.88 33.09
C SER A 95 -29.83 -36.70 33.92
N SER A 96 -29.72 -35.96 35.04
CA SER A 96 -30.61 -35.16 35.90
C SER A 96 -29.77 -34.46 36.99
N GLU A 97 -30.21 -33.27 37.42
CA GLU A 97 -30.12 -32.63 38.76
C GLU A 97 -28.80 -32.17 39.44
N ASN A 98 -28.82 -30.87 39.80
CA ASN A 98 -28.34 -30.14 41.00
C ASN A 98 -26.83 -30.13 41.34
N SER A 99 -26.15 -29.02 41.67
CA SER A 99 -26.54 -27.79 42.40
C SER A 99 -25.46 -26.70 42.33
N MET A 100 -25.90 -25.42 42.39
CA MET A 100 -25.29 -24.17 42.94
C MET A 100 -23.81 -23.83 42.65
N GLU A 101 -23.35 -22.60 42.37
CA GLU A 101 -23.86 -21.22 42.40
C GLU A 101 -22.78 -20.34 41.72
N THR A 102 -23.16 -19.36 40.90
CA THR A 102 -22.63 -17.97 40.81
C THR A 102 -23.14 -17.31 39.53
N SER A 103 -24.16 -16.47 39.70
CA SER A 103 -24.76 -15.62 38.67
C SER A 103 -24.14 -14.24 38.70
N ALA A 104 -23.69 -13.75 37.54
CA ALA A 104 -23.58 -12.33 37.24
C ALA A 104 -23.86 -12.13 35.75
N ASP A 105 -25.11 -11.78 35.48
CA ASP A 105 -25.70 -11.43 34.20
C ASP A 105 -25.06 -10.14 33.66
N CYS A 106 -24.41 -10.21 32.50
CA CYS A 106 -23.88 -9.04 31.80
C CYS A 106 -24.78 -8.74 30.61
N GLY A 107 -25.85 -7.99 30.88
CA GLY A 107 -26.81 -7.55 29.88
C GLY A 107 -26.18 -6.65 28.81
N ASP A 108 -26.48 -6.98 27.56
CA ASP A 108 -26.34 -6.15 26.37
C ASP A 108 -26.91 -4.74 26.60
N LYS A 109 -26.04 -3.76 26.81
CA LYS A 109 -26.41 -2.35 26.61
C LYS A 109 -26.17 -1.99 25.15
N LYS A 110 -27.25 -2.08 24.37
CA LYS A 110 -27.47 -1.19 23.22
C LYS A 110 -27.19 0.24 23.68
N CYS A 111 -26.14 0.86 23.16
CA CYS A 111 -25.97 2.30 23.26
C CYS A 111 -27.10 2.95 22.46
N VAL A 112 -28.12 3.42 23.18
CA VAL A 112 -29.08 4.40 22.68
C VAL A 112 -28.32 5.73 22.58
N PRO A 113 -28.37 6.46 21.46
CA PRO A 113 -27.76 7.76 21.40
C PRO A 113 -28.58 8.72 22.27
N ASN A 114 -27.91 9.31 23.27
CA ASN A 114 -28.45 10.46 23.98
C ASN A 114 -28.63 11.59 22.96
N SER A 115 -29.86 12.06 22.86
CA SER A 115 -30.27 13.22 22.09
C SER A 115 -29.74 14.50 22.75
N ASP A 116 -28.51 14.89 22.40
CA ASP A 116 -28.01 16.25 22.62
C ASP A 116 -27.28 16.67 21.33
N VAL A 117 -28.01 17.47 20.53
CA VAL A 117 -27.60 18.27 19.35
C VAL A 117 -26.26 17.88 18.69
N GLN A 118 -26.30 16.84 17.85
CA GLN A 118 -25.25 16.54 16.89
C GLN A 118 -25.32 17.57 15.74
N VAL A 119 -24.40 18.54 15.70
CA VAL A 119 -24.06 19.20 14.42
C VAL A 119 -23.17 18.21 13.66
N GLU A 120 -23.78 17.16 13.11
CA GLU A 120 -23.09 16.29 12.17
C GLU A 120 -22.71 17.12 10.93
N CYS A 121 -21.40 17.16 10.65
CA CYS A 121 -20.90 17.71 9.39
C CYS A 121 -21.60 16.99 8.22
N ALA A 122 -22.24 17.74 7.33
CA ALA A 122 -22.99 17.16 6.24
C ALA A 122 -22.11 16.24 5.38
N ALA A 123 -22.68 15.15 4.86
CA ALA A 123 -21.94 14.21 4.01
C ALA A 123 -21.25 14.91 2.82
N GLU A 124 -21.87 15.97 2.29
CA GLU A 124 -21.32 16.82 1.23
C GLU A 124 -20.01 17.52 1.65
N ASP A 125 -19.98 18.11 2.86
CA ASP A 125 -18.77 18.76 3.38
C ASP A 125 -17.66 17.75 3.66
N ARG A 126 -18.00 16.53 4.11
CA ARG A 126 -17.02 15.45 4.32
C ARG A 126 -16.40 14.95 3.02
N GLN A 127 -17.15 14.91 1.93
CA GLN A 127 -16.63 14.52 0.61
C GLN A 127 -15.74 15.60 0.01
N ARG A 128 -16.02 16.86 0.31
CA ARG A 128 -15.27 18.02 -0.19
C ARG A 128 -14.01 18.30 0.61
N ILE A 129 -14.06 18.19 1.94
CA ILE A 129 -12.97 18.56 2.84
C ILE A 129 -12.42 17.31 3.54
N ASN A 130 -11.28 16.83 3.02
CA ASN A 130 -10.59 15.67 3.54
C ASN A 130 -9.77 16.05 4.79
N VAL A 131 -10.01 15.35 5.89
CA VAL A 131 -9.24 15.49 7.14
C VAL A 131 -8.55 14.17 7.44
N GLY A 132 -7.24 14.23 7.68
CA GLY A 132 -6.41 13.09 8.04
C GLY A 132 -6.04 13.06 9.52
N TRP A 133 -5.69 11.88 10.01
CA TRP A 133 -5.12 11.72 11.35
C TRP A 133 -3.61 11.55 11.25
N PHE A 134 -2.85 12.42 11.90
CA PHE A 134 -1.40 12.31 12.00
C PHE A 134 -1.05 11.50 13.25
N THR A 135 -0.54 10.29 13.04
CA THR A 135 -0.27 9.32 14.11
C THR A 135 0.82 9.83 15.06
N GLY A 136 0.47 9.97 16.35
CA GLY A 136 1.42 10.24 17.43
C GLY A 136 1.89 8.95 18.13
N PRO A 137 2.98 9.02 18.93
CA PRO A 137 3.54 7.88 19.65
C PRO A 137 2.56 7.29 20.69
N SER A 138 1.69 8.13 21.27
CA SER A 138 0.73 7.72 22.29
C SER A 138 -0.56 7.11 21.72
N ASP A 139 -0.81 7.28 20.42
CA ASP A 139 -2.08 6.85 19.77
C ASP A 139 -1.96 5.51 19.03
N VAL A 140 -0.76 4.93 18.99
CA VAL A 140 -0.45 3.75 18.18
C VAL A 140 0.27 2.68 18.99
N LYS A 141 -0.22 1.46 18.83
CA LYS A 141 0.41 0.25 19.32
C LYS A 141 1.25 -0.36 18.20
N GLU A 142 2.41 -0.93 18.54
CA GLU A 142 3.31 -1.58 17.57
C GLU A 142 2.58 -2.67 16.75
N GLU A 143 1.58 -3.33 17.31
CA GLU A 143 0.80 -4.35 16.58
C GLU A 143 0.04 -3.82 15.35
N TYR A 144 -0.18 -2.50 15.26
CA TYR A 144 -0.83 -1.89 14.10
C TYR A 144 0.05 -1.87 12.86
N ASP A 145 1.37 -2.05 13.01
CA ASP A 145 2.29 -2.21 11.89
C ASP A 145 1.91 -3.41 11.01
N HIS A 146 1.26 -4.43 11.57
CA HIS A 146 0.75 -5.62 10.86
C HIS A 146 -0.78 -5.69 10.79
N LYS A 147 -1.47 -4.61 11.18
CA LYS A 147 -2.94 -4.48 11.20
C LYS A 147 -3.40 -3.07 10.79
N ILE A 148 -2.73 -2.44 9.82
CA ILE A 148 -3.00 -1.03 9.49
C ILE A 148 -4.43 -0.81 8.97
N ALA A 149 -5.05 -1.82 8.37
CA ALA A 149 -6.45 -1.77 7.92
C ALA A 149 -7.40 -1.53 9.11
N VAL A 150 -7.16 -2.21 10.24
CA VAL A 150 -7.96 -2.04 11.47
C VAL A 150 -7.73 -0.65 12.06
N TYR A 151 -6.48 -0.20 12.09
CA TYR A 151 -6.12 1.15 12.55
C TYR A 151 -6.84 2.24 11.73
N SER A 152 -6.80 2.10 10.39
CA SER A 152 -7.43 3.03 9.45
C SER A 152 -8.95 3.02 9.59
N GLN A 153 -9.57 1.84 9.72
CA GLN A 153 -11.01 1.71 9.91
C GLN A 153 -11.48 2.39 11.21
N ARG A 154 -10.74 2.21 12.31
CA ARG A 154 -11.03 2.87 13.60
C ARG A 154 -11.08 4.38 13.46
N LEU A 155 -10.11 4.97 12.76
CA LEU A 155 -10.05 6.42 12.51
C LEU A 155 -11.13 6.87 11.50
N GLY A 156 -11.45 6.04 10.52
CA GLY A 156 -12.57 6.26 9.60
C GLY A 156 -13.92 6.39 10.31
N CYS A 157 -14.12 5.63 11.41
CA CYS A 157 -15.30 5.77 12.28
C CYS A 157 -15.35 7.12 13.02
N GLN A 158 -14.21 7.79 13.22
CA GLN A 158 -14.14 9.15 13.77
C GLN A 158 -14.13 10.23 12.68
N LEU A 159 -14.60 9.87 11.48
CA LEU A 159 -14.74 10.74 10.31
C LEU A 159 -13.41 11.24 9.72
N TYR A 160 -12.30 10.53 9.91
CA TYR A 160 -11.08 10.81 9.15
C TYR A 160 -11.12 10.15 7.77
N ASN A 161 -10.58 10.83 6.76
CA ASN A 161 -10.56 10.38 5.37
C ASN A 161 -9.26 9.61 5.04
N PHE A 162 -8.15 9.95 5.68
CA PHE A 162 -6.84 9.34 5.46
C PHE A 162 -6.03 9.34 6.77
N ILE A 163 -4.89 8.67 6.77
CA ILE A 163 -3.96 8.66 7.91
C ILE A 163 -2.58 9.10 7.45
N SER A 164 -1.81 9.73 8.32
CA SER A 164 -0.38 9.94 8.17
C SER A 164 0.34 9.04 9.16
N TYR A 165 1.01 8.00 8.66
CA TYR A 165 1.56 6.90 9.47
C TYR A 165 3.07 6.75 9.24
N PRO A 166 3.90 6.45 10.26
CA PRO A 166 5.34 6.27 10.08
C PRO A 166 5.64 5.17 9.06
N VAL A 167 6.36 5.53 7.99
CA VAL A 167 6.64 4.57 6.89
C VAL A 167 7.52 3.41 7.34
N GLY A 168 8.33 3.63 8.37
CA GLY A 168 9.13 2.60 9.02
C GLY A 168 8.33 1.58 9.86
N GLY A 169 7.05 1.82 10.09
CA GLY A 169 6.27 1.23 11.18
C GLY A 169 6.40 2.05 12.47
N ALA A 170 5.38 2.03 13.33
CA ALA A 170 5.32 2.76 14.60
C ALA A 170 6.53 2.46 15.50
N LYS A 171 6.95 1.20 15.57
CA LYS A 171 8.12 0.80 16.38
C LYS A 171 9.39 1.55 15.97
N ARG A 172 9.63 1.67 14.66
CA ARG A 172 10.77 2.41 14.11
C ARG A 172 10.54 3.92 14.16
N GLY A 173 9.33 4.36 13.81
CA GLY A 173 8.92 5.76 13.70
C GLY A 173 9.15 6.54 14.98
N PHE A 174 8.83 5.93 16.12
CA PHE A 174 8.89 6.55 17.44
C PHE A 174 10.02 6.01 18.32
N TRP A 175 10.94 5.23 17.76
CA TRP A 175 12.16 4.83 18.46
C TRP A 175 12.95 6.07 18.90
N GLN A 176 13.56 6.00 20.08
CA GLN A 176 14.37 7.08 20.62
C GLN A 176 15.86 6.69 20.65
N PRO A 177 16.76 7.53 20.09
CA PRO A 177 18.17 7.24 20.06
C PRO A 177 18.77 7.29 21.48
N SER A 178 19.48 6.24 21.88
CA SER A 178 20.23 6.20 23.15
C SER A 178 21.68 6.63 22.94
N SER A 179 22.27 7.31 23.93
CA SER A 179 23.62 7.89 23.85
C SER A 179 24.77 6.87 23.77
N SER A 180 24.50 5.57 23.95
CA SER A 180 25.53 4.53 23.99
C SER A 180 25.71 3.76 22.67
N SER A 181 24.68 3.65 21.83
CA SER A 181 24.74 2.98 20.53
C SER A 181 23.46 3.21 19.73
N TYR A 182 23.58 3.78 18.53
CA TYR A 182 22.44 3.96 17.63
C TYR A 182 22.16 2.71 16.79
N SER A 183 21.10 2.00 17.13
CA SER A 183 20.59 0.86 16.34
C SER A 183 19.07 0.99 16.18
N PRO A 184 18.59 1.75 15.18
CA PRO A 184 17.15 1.91 14.96
C PRO A 184 16.52 0.56 14.57
N PRO A 185 15.25 0.31 14.96
CA PRO A 185 14.51 -0.85 14.47
C PRO A 185 14.47 -0.88 12.93
N PRO A 186 14.46 -2.07 12.31
CA PRO A 186 14.29 -2.18 10.87
C PRO A 186 12.91 -1.64 10.44
N ILE A 187 12.77 -1.32 9.16
CA ILE A 187 11.45 -1.05 8.58
C ILE A 187 10.62 -2.33 8.67
N ASP A 188 9.42 -2.23 9.25
CA ASP A 188 8.50 -3.37 9.40
C ASP A 188 7.05 -2.90 9.25
N LEU A 189 6.71 -2.37 8.07
CA LEU A 189 5.34 -2.03 7.69
C LEU A 189 4.99 -2.78 6.38
N PRO A 190 4.57 -4.05 6.45
CA PRO A 190 4.40 -4.90 5.27
C PRO A 190 3.33 -4.37 4.31
N ASP A 191 3.62 -4.32 3.03
CA ASP A 191 2.69 -3.86 1.98
C ASP A 191 1.49 -4.79 1.79
N VAL A 192 1.71 -6.10 1.74
CA VAL A 192 0.69 -7.13 1.39
C VAL A 192 -0.50 -7.22 2.37
N GLN A 193 -0.42 -6.56 3.53
CA GLN A 193 -1.54 -6.52 4.48
C GLN A 193 -2.71 -5.63 3.99
N LEU A 194 -2.50 -4.81 2.96
CA LEU A 194 -3.48 -3.91 2.38
C LEU A 194 -3.24 -3.79 0.86
N GLN A 195 -4.31 -3.70 0.06
CA GLN A 195 -4.18 -3.59 -1.40
C GLN A 195 -3.47 -2.28 -1.80
N ASN A 196 -2.62 -2.31 -2.84
CA ASN A 196 -1.80 -1.17 -3.28
C ASN A 196 -2.59 0.13 -3.48
N HIS A 197 -3.76 0.07 -4.14
CA HIS A 197 -4.58 1.27 -4.36
C HIS A 197 -5.13 1.89 -3.05
N LEU A 198 -5.29 1.10 -1.99
CA LEU A 198 -5.72 1.59 -0.68
C LEU A 198 -4.56 2.29 0.04
N TRP A 199 -3.33 1.78 -0.08
CA TRP A 199 -2.12 2.49 0.37
C TRP A 199 -2.01 3.86 -0.31
N GLU A 200 -2.11 3.87 -1.64
CA GLU A 200 -2.04 5.09 -2.46
C GLU A 200 -3.08 6.15 -2.10
N THR A 201 -4.27 5.72 -1.65
CA THR A 201 -5.43 6.60 -1.43
C THR A 201 -5.53 7.07 0.01
N TYR A 202 -5.33 6.17 0.97
CA TYR A 202 -5.67 6.41 2.38
C TYR A 202 -4.46 6.61 3.29
N VAL A 203 -3.26 6.26 2.83
CA VAL A 203 -2.06 6.32 3.66
C VAL A 203 -1.08 7.36 3.11
N ASN A 204 -0.81 8.35 3.94
CA ASN A 204 0.26 9.30 3.77
C ASN A 204 1.46 8.85 4.62
N GLY A 205 2.66 8.85 4.06
CA GLY A 205 3.85 8.42 4.78
C GLY A 205 4.39 9.49 5.72
N GLN A 206 4.78 9.14 6.94
CA GLN A 206 5.51 10.03 7.84
C GLN A 206 6.97 9.56 7.94
N ILE A 207 7.92 10.49 7.79
CA ILE A 207 9.33 10.23 8.10
C ILE A 207 9.51 10.06 9.61
N SER A 208 10.27 9.06 10.04
CA SER A 208 10.47 8.73 11.46
C SER A 208 10.91 9.94 12.28
N SER A 209 10.27 10.14 13.44
CA SER A 209 10.44 11.37 14.23
C SER A 209 11.82 11.53 14.84
N TRP A 210 12.62 10.48 14.95
CA TRP A 210 13.97 10.53 15.49
C TRP A 210 15.02 10.94 14.45
N LEU A 211 14.71 10.87 13.15
CA LEU A 211 15.65 11.24 12.09
C LEU A 211 15.96 12.74 12.16
N ASP A 212 17.23 13.07 12.28
CA ASP A 212 17.72 14.43 12.31
C ASP A 212 19.02 14.53 11.52
N CYS A 213 18.89 14.80 10.21
CA CYS A 213 20.04 14.90 9.32
C CYS A 213 20.95 16.08 9.66
N ASP A 214 20.44 17.07 10.39
CA ASP A 214 21.11 18.32 10.72
C ASP A 214 21.41 18.40 12.24
N SER A 215 21.45 17.24 12.91
CA SER A 215 21.84 17.14 14.32
C SER A 215 23.27 17.65 14.55
N GLU A 216 23.51 18.27 15.71
CA GLU A 216 24.86 18.64 16.16
C GLU A 216 25.74 17.40 16.45
N ASP A 217 25.12 16.26 16.74
CA ASP A 217 25.83 14.98 16.82
C ASP A 217 26.04 14.39 15.42
N GLU A 218 27.28 14.45 14.93
CA GLU A 218 27.65 13.95 13.61
C GLU A 218 27.33 12.45 13.41
N GLN A 219 27.39 11.63 14.46
CA GLN A 219 27.05 10.21 14.35
C GLN A 219 25.55 10.04 14.08
N LEU A 220 24.71 10.78 14.80
CA LEU A 220 23.26 10.78 14.60
C LEU A 220 22.88 11.39 13.25
N ALA A 221 23.55 12.47 12.85
CA ALA A 221 23.31 13.14 11.57
C ALA A 221 23.64 12.21 10.39
N ALA A 222 24.84 11.62 10.36
CA ALA A 222 25.24 10.67 9.32
C ALA A 222 24.35 9.42 9.29
N LEU A 223 23.94 8.90 10.45
CA LEU A 223 22.94 7.83 10.54
C LEU A 223 21.60 8.26 9.93
N SER A 224 21.12 9.45 10.29
CA SER A 224 19.84 9.97 9.83
C SER A 224 19.80 10.14 8.31
N GLU A 225 20.90 10.56 7.68
CA GLU A 225 20.98 10.63 6.22
C GLU A 225 20.75 9.27 5.56
N ARG A 226 21.43 8.23 6.06
CA ARG A 226 21.31 6.87 5.54
C ARG A 226 19.92 6.30 5.75
N GLU A 227 19.36 6.52 6.93
CA GLU A 227 18.08 5.95 7.33
C GLU A 227 16.90 6.72 6.72
N LEU A 228 17.04 8.02 6.44
CA LEU A 228 16.11 8.80 5.62
C LEU A 228 16.04 8.26 4.19
N LEU A 229 17.18 7.99 3.56
CA LEU A 229 17.20 7.40 2.21
C LEU A 229 16.50 6.03 2.16
N LYS A 230 16.64 5.20 3.22
CA LYS A 230 15.89 3.94 3.33
C LYS A 230 14.39 4.19 3.39
N GLU A 231 13.93 5.15 4.18
CA GLU A 231 12.51 5.49 4.29
C GLU A 231 11.95 6.08 3.00
N LEU A 232 12.69 6.97 2.31
CA LEU A 232 12.30 7.49 1.01
C LEU A 232 12.18 6.38 -0.05
N ASN A 233 13.10 5.42 -0.04
CA ASN A 233 13.03 4.26 -0.94
C ASN A 233 11.87 3.33 -0.58
N TYR A 234 11.53 3.19 0.70
CA TYR A 234 10.38 2.39 1.13
C TYR A 234 9.05 3.08 0.79
N LEU A 235 8.96 4.41 0.91
CA LEU A 235 7.79 5.19 0.42
C LEU A 235 7.55 4.94 -1.07
N ALA A 236 8.62 4.99 -1.87
CA ALA A 236 8.56 4.68 -3.29
C ALA A 236 8.15 3.22 -3.54
N TYR A 237 8.71 2.26 -2.77
CA TYR A 237 8.31 0.86 -2.86
C TYR A 237 6.82 0.66 -2.56
N MET A 238 6.30 1.25 -1.50
CA MET A 238 4.88 1.15 -1.14
C MET A 238 3.95 1.80 -2.17
N GLY A 239 4.48 2.65 -3.05
CA GLY A 239 3.71 3.42 -4.02
C GLY A 239 2.95 4.58 -3.38
N LEU A 240 3.36 5.09 -2.21
CA LEU A 240 2.63 6.18 -1.56
C LEU A 240 2.68 7.45 -2.41
N ARG A 241 1.55 8.18 -2.47
CA ARG A 241 1.44 9.42 -3.26
C ARG A 241 1.95 10.65 -2.52
N SER A 242 2.05 10.56 -1.20
CA SER A 242 2.51 11.68 -0.39
C SER A 242 3.23 11.26 0.88
N THR A 243 4.04 12.18 1.40
CA THR A 243 4.73 12.04 2.68
C THR A 243 4.85 13.36 3.42
N VAL A 244 4.82 13.33 4.75
CA VAL A 244 5.17 14.48 5.60
C VAL A 244 6.65 14.44 5.99
N VAL A 245 7.31 15.57 5.81
CA VAL A 245 8.64 15.88 6.37
C VAL A 245 8.47 17.06 7.33
N GLN A 246 8.89 16.90 8.58
CA GLN A 246 8.83 17.99 9.57
C GLN A 246 10.20 18.67 9.63
N LEU A 247 10.24 20.00 9.46
CA LEU A 247 11.47 20.75 9.75
C LEU A 247 11.66 20.83 11.26
N LYS A 248 12.86 20.52 11.71
CA LYS A 248 13.27 20.58 13.12
C LYS A 248 14.19 21.75 13.41
N HIS A 249 14.89 22.24 12.39
CA HIS A 249 15.89 23.29 12.50
C HIS A 249 15.52 24.44 11.57
N ALA A 250 15.87 25.67 11.96
CA ALA A 250 15.79 26.82 11.05
C ALA A 250 16.73 26.65 9.84
N ASP A 251 17.86 25.96 10.02
CA ASP A 251 18.78 25.58 8.95
C ASP A 251 18.81 24.05 8.81
N SER A 252 18.31 23.53 7.69
CA SER A 252 18.29 22.08 7.40
C SER A 252 19.02 21.70 6.09
N PRO A 253 20.31 22.08 5.91
CA PRO A 253 21.03 21.90 4.65
C PRO A 253 21.27 20.44 4.25
N ARG A 254 21.52 19.53 5.21
CA ARG A 254 21.78 18.11 4.93
C ARG A 254 20.50 17.42 4.50
N LEU A 255 19.39 17.67 5.21
CA LEU A 255 18.06 17.23 4.80
C LEU A 255 17.71 17.74 3.39
N ALA A 256 17.86 19.06 3.14
CA ALA A 256 17.55 19.66 1.85
C ALA A 256 18.39 19.06 0.71
N ARG A 257 19.68 18.79 0.92
CA ARG A 257 20.56 18.15 -0.06
C ARG A 257 20.05 16.76 -0.47
N ILE A 258 19.63 15.94 0.50
CA ILE A 258 19.12 14.59 0.25
C ILE A 258 17.81 14.65 -0.51
N LEU A 259 16.86 15.49 -0.07
CA LEU A 259 15.58 15.64 -0.75
C LEU A 259 15.76 16.19 -2.15
N ASN A 260 16.63 17.18 -2.36
CA ASN A 260 16.95 17.74 -3.67
C ASN A 260 17.43 16.65 -4.61
N GLN A 261 18.47 15.90 -4.22
CA GLN A 261 18.99 14.81 -5.04
C GLN A 261 17.90 13.77 -5.36
N TRP A 262 17.11 13.37 -4.36
CA TRP A 262 16.07 12.38 -4.54
C TRP A 262 14.96 12.87 -5.49
N LEU A 263 14.46 14.08 -5.31
CA LEU A 263 13.41 14.70 -6.13
C LEU A 263 13.81 14.80 -7.61
N TRP A 264 15.05 15.18 -7.90
CA TRP A 264 15.52 15.32 -9.27
C TRP A 264 15.84 13.98 -9.96
N THR A 265 16.30 12.98 -9.21
CA THR A 265 16.88 11.75 -9.78
C THR A 265 15.97 10.53 -9.69
N LYS A 266 14.86 10.60 -8.95
CA LYS A 266 13.90 9.49 -8.83
C LYS A 266 12.65 9.77 -9.66
N ASN A 267 12.34 8.84 -10.56
CA ASN A 267 11.12 8.87 -11.35
C ASN A 267 9.93 8.30 -10.56
N VAL A 268 9.50 9.01 -9.53
CA VAL A 268 8.44 8.58 -8.61
C VAL A 268 7.41 9.67 -8.41
N ASN A 269 6.15 9.28 -8.26
CA ASN A 269 5.03 10.18 -8.04
C ASN A 269 4.74 10.38 -6.54
N LEU A 270 5.73 10.91 -5.81
CA LEU A 270 5.63 11.22 -4.38
C LEU A 270 5.61 12.74 -4.17
N CYS A 271 4.62 13.24 -3.44
CA CYS A 271 4.51 14.63 -3.03
C CYS A 271 4.94 14.80 -1.55
N MET A 272 5.97 15.60 -1.29
CA MET A 272 6.52 15.89 0.03
C MET A 272 5.87 17.14 0.63
N TRP A 273 5.30 17.00 1.83
CA TRP A 273 4.66 18.07 2.59
C TRP A 273 5.64 18.49 3.67
N VAL A 274 6.29 19.63 3.47
CA VAL A 274 7.30 20.15 4.39
C VAL A 274 6.58 21.00 5.42
N LEU A 275 6.42 20.47 6.64
CA LEU A 275 5.76 21.19 7.72
C LEU A 275 6.74 22.14 8.40
N VAL A 276 6.32 23.40 8.49
CA VAL A 276 6.96 24.47 9.26
C VAL A 276 6.01 24.86 10.40
N PRO A 277 6.47 24.95 11.66
CA PRO A 277 5.61 25.32 12.78
C PRO A 277 5.11 26.76 12.66
N THR A 278 4.07 27.09 13.43
CA THR A 278 3.57 28.47 13.54
C THR A 278 4.31 29.33 14.56
N ALA A 279 5.31 28.78 15.23
CA ALA A 279 6.20 29.51 16.13
C ALA A 279 7.66 29.10 15.91
N MET A 280 8.57 30.07 15.79
CA MET A 280 10.01 29.85 15.60
C MET A 280 10.63 29.08 16.75
N ASP A 281 10.15 29.27 17.98
CA ASP A 281 10.62 28.56 19.18
C ASP A 281 10.41 27.03 19.12
N ASN A 282 9.62 26.53 18.16
CA ASN A 282 9.48 25.09 17.90
C ASN A 282 10.54 24.53 16.93
N LEU A 283 11.42 25.38 16.41
CA LEU A 283 12.60 24.99 15.63
C LEU A 283 13.86 25.13 16.50
N ILE A 284 14.85 24.29 16.22
CA ILE A 284 16.20 24.45 16.73
C ILE A 284 16.85 25.57 15.90
N HIS A 285 17.21 26.67 16.55
CA HIS A 285 17.84 27.82 15.92
C HIS A 285 18.79 28.54 16.87
N SER A 286 19.65 29.39 16.31
CA SER A 286 20.51 30.26 17.12
C SER A 286 19.64 31.29 17.87
N PRO A 287 19.96 31.65 19.13
CA PRO A 287 19.30 32.74 19.83
C PRO A 287 19.44 34.12 19.14
N SER A 288 20.40 34.24 18.22
CA SER A 288 20.62 35.44 17.42
C SER A 288 19.90 35.42 16.06
N ASP A 289 19.19 34.33 15.75
CA ASP A 289 18.41 34.22 14.52
C ASP A 289 17.19 35.14 14.59
N THR A 290 17.08 36.04 13.61
CA THR A 290 15.99 37.01 13.50
C THR A 290 15.04 36.68 12.34
N ARG A 291 15.19 35.50 11.73
CA ARG A 291 14.31 35.03 10.65
C ARG A 291 12.93 34.65 11.21
N ASP A 292 11.94 34.72 10.35
CA ASP A 292 10.60 34.18 10.58
C ASP A 292 10.43 32.80 9.92
N CYS A 293 9.33 32.10 10.24
CA CYS A 293 9.06 30.76 9.72
C CYS A 293 8.92 30.77 8.19
N TRP A 294 8.38 31.84 7.60
CA TRP A 294 8.36 32.00 6.13
C TRP A 294 9.76 32.01 5.53
N THR A 295 10.72 32.70 6.16
CA THR A 295 12.11 32.75 5.67
C THR A 295 12.77 31.39 5.78
N VAL A 296 12.52 30.64 6.87
CA VAL A 296 12.98 29.24 7.01
C VAL A 296 12.47 28.38 5.86
N TRP A 297 11.17 28.46 5.53
CA TRP A 297 10.61 27.77 4.37
C TRP A 297 11.28 28.21 3.06
N ALA A 298 11.42 29.52 2.84
CA ALA A 298 11.99 30.10 1.62
C ALA A 298 13.43 29.64 1.39
N ASP A 299 14.24 29.61 2.44
CA ASP A 299 15.62 29.11 2.41
C ASP A 299 15.65 27.61 2.12
N PHE A 300 14.81 26.82 2.80
CA PHE A 300 14.72 25.36 2.58
C PHE A 300 14.33 25.01 1.14
N ARG A 301 13.28 25.64 0.58
CA ARG A 301 12.87 25.38 -0.81
C ARG A 301 13.94 25.81 -1.81
N LYS A 302 14.71 26.85 -1.51
CA LYS A 302 15.84 27.30 -2.33
C LYS A 302 16.99 26.30 -2.30
N LEU A 303 17.31 25.70 -1.15
CA LEU A 303 18.28 24.61 -1.03
C LEU A 303 17.83 23.36 -1.80
N CYS A 304 16.51 23.15 -1.92
CA CYS A 304 15.91 22.16 -2.82
C CYS A 304 15.78 22.64 -4.28
N SER A 305 16.59 23.63 -4.68
CA SER A 305 16.65 24.21 -6.05
C SER A 305 15.29 24.69 -6.59
N ASN A 306 14.38 25.10 -5.70
CA ASN A 306 12.99 25.44 -6.01
C ASN A 306 12.33 24.38 -6.92
N PHE A 307 12.45 23.10 -6.53
CA PHE A 307 11.83 21.99 -7.25
C PHE A 307 10.31 22.20 -7.46
N SER A 308 9.74 21.49 -8.43
CA SER A 308 8.33 21.59 -8.80
C SER A 308 7.38 21.70 -7.59
N SER A 309 6.56 22.76 -7.60
CA SER A 309 5.52 23.04 -6.60
C SER A 309 4.40 21.98 -6.55
N GLN A 310 4.42 20.98 -7.44
CA GLN A 310 3.52 19.83 -7.37
C GLN A 310 4.09 18.70 -6.50
N LYS A 311 5.42 18.63 -6.34
CA LYS A 311 6.10 17.57 -5.58
C LYS A 311 6.68 18.06 -4.26
N LEU A 312 7.12 19.31 -4.17
CA LEU A 312 7.60 19.91 -2.93
C LEU A 312 6.66 21.05 -2.54
N ILE A 313 5.84 20.82 -1.52
CA ILE A 313 4.84 21.79 -1.06
C ILE A 313 5.12 22.22 0.38
N ALA A 314 4.73 23.45 0.70
CA ALA A 314 4.72 23.92 2.07
C ALA A 314 3.52 23.33 2.82
N GLY A 315 3.70 23.11 4.11
CA GLY A 315 2.62 22.97 5.05
C GLY A 315 2.90 23.69 6.35
N LEU A 316 1.84 24.08 7.05
CA LEU A 316 1.92 24.72 8.35
C LEU A 316 1.56 23.71 9.44
N HIS A 317 2.39 23.63 10.47
CA HIS A 317 2.10 22.91 11.70
C HIS A 317 1.64 23.93 12.75
N LEU A 318 0.32 23.98 12.95
CA LEU A 318 -0.33 24.87 13.90
C LEU A 318 -0.12 24.33 15.31
N THR A 319 0.69 25.06 16.07
CA THR A 319 1.02 24.84 17.48
C THR A 319 0.16 25.74 18.38
N PRO A 320 0.13 25.53 19.71
CA PRO A 320 -0.61 26.39 20.63
C PRO A 320 -0.21 27.87 20.49
N ASP A 321 1.08 28.13 20.30
CA ASP A 321 1.64 29.45 20.05
C ASP A 321 1.69 29.78 18.55
N ILE A 322 1.49 31.07 18.24
CA ILE A 322 1.44 31.60 16.88
C ILE A 322 2.22 32.93 16.83
N ASP A 323 3.24 32.98 15.98
CA ASP A 323 4.08 34.17 15.83
C ASP A 323 3.35 35.32 15.14
N GLU A 324 3.84 36.55 15.34
CA GLU A 324 3.25 37.78 14.78
C GLU A 324 3.03 37.71 13.26
N GLU A 325 3.91 37.00 12.53
CA GLU A 325 3.80 36.87 11.07
C GLU A 325 2.52 36.17 10.60
N PHE A 326 1.92 35.34 11.46
CA PHE A 326 0.70 34.59 11.18
C PHE A 326 -0.56 35.32 11.67
N VAL A 327 -0.40 36.52 12.23
CA VAL A 327 -1.49 37.42 12.64
C VAL A 327 -1.49 38.70 11.79
N ASP A 328 -0.32 39.20 11.40
CA ASP A 328 -0.19 40.34 10.50
C ASP A 328 -0.59 39.99 9.06
N GLN A 329 -1.60 40.68 8.54
CA GLN A 329 -2.16 40.43 7.21
C GLN A 329 -1.15 40.58 6.05
N LYS A 330 -0.21 41.52 6.17
CA LYS A 330 0.81 41.71 5.14
C LYS A 330 1.78 40.53 5.15
N LEU A 331 2.14 40.02 6.31
CA LEU A 331 3.06 38.89 6.45
C LEU A 331 2.41 37.55 6.05
N ILE A 332 1.16 37.29 6.47
CA ILE A 332 0.37 36.12 6.04
C ILE A 332 0.27 36.04 4.52
N SER A 333 0.12 37.19 3.84
CA SER A 333 -0.03 37.22 2.38
C SER A 333 1.15 36.60 1.62
N ARG A 334 2.34 36.50 2.23
CA ARG A 334 3.50 35.81 1.64
C ARG A 334 3.22 34.33 1.39
N TRP A 335 2.53 33.67 2.32
CA TRP A 335 2.19 32.25 2.22
C TRP A 335 1.20 31.93 1.10
N LYS A 336 0.40 32.91 0.66
CA LYS A 336 -0.49 32.76 -0.51
C LYS A 336 0.28 32.68 -1.84
N ALA A 337 1.53 33.16 -1.87
CA ALA A 337 2.42 33.07 -3.02
C ALA A 337 3.29 31.80 -3.00
N GLU A 338 3.24 31.03 -1.92
CA GLU A 338 3.97 29.78 -1.75
C GLU A 338 3.08 28.58 -2.15
N PRO A 339 3.66 27.42 -2.51
CA PRO A 339 2.89 26.21 -2.78
C PRO A 339 2.38 25.59 -1.47
N LEU A 340 1.59 26.33 -0.71
CA LEU A 340 1.01 25.90 0.56
C LEU A 340 -0.28 25.11 0.31
N ALA A 341 -0.30 23.86 0.79
CA ALA A 341 -1.50 23.03 0.68
C ALA A 341 -1.69 22.05 1.83
N ALA A 342 -0.81 22.01 2.85
CA ALA A 342 -0.96 21.14 4.00
C ALA A 342 -1.05 21.92 5.31
N PHE A 343 -1.94 21.50 6.20
CA PHE A 343 -2.13 22.08 7.52
C PHE A 343 -2.26 20.95 8.53
N CYS A 344 -1.39 20.94 9.52
CA CYS A 344 -1.37 19.96 10.61
C CYS A 344 -1.65 20.71 11.91
N VAL A 345 -2.71 20.35 12.62
CA VAL A 345 -3.11 21.04 13.85
C VAL A 345 -2.94 20.09 15.02
N ASP A 346 -2.17 20.49 16.03
CA ASP A 346 -2.06 19.71 17.26
C ASP A 346 -3.38 19.69 18.00
N VAL A 347 -3.71 18.54 18.61
CA VAL A 347 -4.90 18.41 19.46
C VAL A 347 -4.92 19.43 20.60
N ASP A 348 -3.75 19.85 21.07
CA ASP A 348 -3.57 20.81 22.17
C ASP A 348 -3.92 22.26 21.77
N VAL A 349 -4.10 22.55 20.48
CA VAL A 349 -4.59 23.86 20.00
C VAL A 349 -6.08 24.02 20.25
N PHE A 350 -6.84 22.91 20.26
CA PHE A 350 -8.29 22.96 20.36
C PHE A 350 -8.73 23.32 21.78
N VAL A 351 -9.63 24.29 21.88
CA VAL A 351 -10.20 24.74 23.15
C VAL A 351 -11.65 24.30 23.28
N SER A 352 -12.09 24.05 24.50
CA SER A 352 -13.49 23.71 24.78
C SER A 352 -14.34 24.97 24.81
N ASP A 353 -15.34 25.05 23.94
CA ASP A 353 -16.35 26.11 24.01
C ASP A 353 -17.32 25.81 25.16
N GLN A 354 -17.25 26.62 26.21
CA GLN A 354 -18.08 26.50 27.41
C GLN A 354 -19.59 26.59 27.11
N SER A 355 -19.98 27.26 26.01
CA SER A 355 -21.38 27.49 25.65
C SER A 355 -21.99 26.33 24.85
N LEU A 356 -21.18 25.66 24.04
CA LEU A 356 -21.63 24.68 23.05
C LEU A 356 -21.07 23.27 23.28
N ARG A 357 -20.24 23.06 24.33
CA ARG A 357 -19.64 21.77 24.73
C ARG A 357 -18.96 21.00 23.57
N HIS A 358 -18.37 21.73 22.63
CA HIS A 358 -17.60 21.18 21.52
C HIS A 358 -16.22 21.82 21.48
N LEU A 359 -15.26 21.12 20.85
CA LEU A 359 -13.94 21.68 20.57
C LEU A 359 -13.98 22.65 19.40
N CYS A 360 -13.28 23.77 19.52
CA CYS A 360 -13.09 24.74 18.45
C CYS A 360 -11.63 25.23 18.42
N LEU A 361 -11.24 25.87 17.31
CA LEU A 361 -9.95 26.57 17.23
C LEU A 361 -10.07 27.98 17.81
N PRO A 362 -9.05 28.48 18.53
CA PRO A 362 -8.97 29.88 18.92
C PRO A 362 -9.11 30.82 17.70
N PRO A 363 -9.60 32.06 17.87
CA PRO A 363 -9.82 33.00 16.76
C PRO A 363 -8.57 33.24 15.89
N ALA A 364 -7.37 33.28 16.48
CA ALA A 364 -6.13 33.46 15.72
C ALA A 364 -5.89 32.28 14.75
N HIS A 365 -5.98 31.05 15.25
CA HIS A 365 -5.79 29.82 14.46
C HIS A 365 -6.89 29.62 13.42
N SER A 366 -8.15 29.87 13.77
CA SER A 366 -9.27 29.73 12.82
C SER A 366 -9.20 30.77 11.70
N ASN A 367 -8.83 32.01 12.01
CA ASN A 367 -8.61 33.06 11.02
C ASN A 367 -7.42 32.74 10.11
N LEU A 368 -6.28 32.31 10.67
CA LEU A 368 -5.12 31.90 9.88
C LEU A 368 -5.49 30.78 8.90
N LEU A 369 -6.13 29.73 9.42
CA LEU A 369 -6.51 28.58 8.61
C LEU A 369 -7.50 28.98 7.51
N ALA A 370 -8.52 29.78 7.83
CA ALA A 370 -9.48 30.26 6.84
C ALA A 370 -8.82 31.17 5.77
N GLU A 371 -7.92 32.06 6.18
CA GLU A 371 -7.23 33.01 5.29
C GLU A 371 -6.31 32.32 4.28
N LEU A 372 -5.70 31.20 4.67
CA LEU A 372 -4.80 30.41 3.83
C LEU A 372 -5.47 29.21 3.15
N TRP A 373 -6.76 28.95 3.41
CA TRP A 373 -7.52 27.87 2.78
C TRP A 373 -7.97 28.21 1.35
N MET A 374 -7.03 28.16 0.41
CA MET A 374 -7.25 28.59 -0.98
C MET A 374 -8.02 27.60 -1.86
N SER A 375 -8.07 26.32 -1.49
CA SER A 375 -8.71 25.26 -2.27
C SER A 375 -9.14 24.10 -1.36
N ASP A 376 -10.26 23.47 -1.69
CA ASP A 376 -10.72 22.26 -0.99
C ASP A 376 -9.85 21.02 -1.25
N ASN A 377 -8.90 21.11 -2.18
CA ASN A 377 -7.82 20.13 -2.34
C ASN A 377 -6.73 20.25 -1.26
N GLY A 378 -6.86 21.19 -0.31
CA GLY A 378 -5.99 21.32 0.84
C GLY A 378 -6.00 20.05 1.72
N ARG A 379 -4.89 19.81 2.40
CA ARG A 379 -4.62 18.60 3.20
C ARG A 379 -4.67 18.98 4.67
N LEU A 380 -5.81 18.72 5.32
CA LEU A 380 -5.96 18.95 6.76
C LEU A 380 -5.56 17.70 7.52
N MET A 381 -4.83 17.87 8.61
CA MET A 381 -4.50 16.80 9.54
C MET A 381 -4.69 17.25 10.98
N VAL A 382 -5.18 16.36 11.83
CA VAL A 382 -5.13 16.50 13.29
C VAL A 382 -3.99 15.63 13.80
N ARG A 383 -3.10 16.20 14.60
CA ARG A 383 -2.00 15.49 15.25
C ARG A 383 -2.34 15.20 16.70
N GLY A 384 -2.30 13.93 17.07
CA GLY A 384 -2.55 13.50 18.44
C GLY A 384 -1.45 13.92 19.42
N SER A 385 -1.80 13.92 20.70
CA SER A 385 -0.90 14.34 21.78
C SER A 385 0.31 13.41 21.90
N ARG A 386 1.45 13.97 22.34
CA ARG A 386 2.64 13.18 22.65
C ARG A 386 2.57 12.53 24.04
N GLU A 387 1.69 12.99 24.91
CA GLU A 387 1.69 12.62 26.33
C GLU A 387 0.63 11.55 26.66
N ALA A 388 -0.52 11.61 25.99
CA ALA A 388 -1.63 10.70 26.24
C ALA A 388 -2.34 10.29 24.94
N GLU A 389 -2.95 9.10 24.95
CA GLU A 389 -3.81 8.64 23.84
C GLU A 389 -5.02 9.58 23.71
N THR A 390 -5.27 10.06 22.49
CA THR A 390 -6.38 10.95 22.21
C THR A 390 -7.69 10.16 22.17
N PRO A 391 -8.69 10.44 23.04
CA PRO A 391 -9.93 9.68 23.06
C PRO A 391 -10.72 9.80 21.75
N PRO A 392 -11.45 8.76 21.30
CA PRO A 392 -12.23 8.81 20.06
C PRO A 392 -13.23 9.98 19.97
N SER A 393 -13.84 10.37 21.08
CA SER A 393 -14.75 11.51 21.14
C SER A 393 -14.06 12.86 20.89
N VAL A 394 -12.81 12.99 21.29
CA VAL A 394 -11.96 14.16 21.02
C VAL A 394 -11.52 14.15 19.56
N GLN A 395 -11.08 12.98 19.06
CA GLN A 395 -10.72 12.79 17.64
C GLN A 395 -11.87 13.22 16.72
N LEU A 396 -13.10 12.78 17.01
CA LEU A 396 -14.28 13.16 16.24
C LEU A 396 -14.52 14.68 16.24
N GLN A 397 -14.47 15.30 17.43
CA GLN A 397 -14.70 16.75 17.58
C GLN A 397 -13.64 17.58 16.85
N CYS A 398 -12.36 17.22 16.91
CA CYS A 398 -11.30 17.90 16.17
C CYS A 398 -11.55 17.84 14.65
N ALA A 399 -11.93 16.67 14.12
CA ALA A 399 -12.22 16.51 12.71
C ALA A 399 -13.42 17.35 12.26
N GLN A 400 -14.43 17.51 13.12
CA GLN A 400 -15.59 18.36 12.86
C GLN A 400 -15.23 19.85 12.93
N ALA A 401 -14.45 20.25 13.93
CA ALA A 401 -13.99 21.62 14.13
C ALA A 401 -13.17 22.13 12.93
N LEU A 402 -12.22 21.35 12.42
CA LEU A 402 -11.44 21.75 11.24
C LEU A 402 -12.31 21.95 10.01
N ARG A 403 -13.28 21.05 9.75
CA ARG A 403 -14.22 21.22 8.64
C ARG A 403 -15.09 22.45 8.81
N ALA A 404 -15.54 22.73 10.03
CA ALA A 404 -16.36 23.90 10.32
C ALA A 404 -15.65 25.22 10.03
N VAL A 405 -14.34 25.30 10.23
CA VAL A 405 -13.53 26.51 9.94
C VAL A 405 -13.48 26.78 8.44
N VAL A 406 -13.25 25.76 7.61
CA VAL A 406 -12.98 25.96 6.18
C VAL A 406 -14.21 25.78 5.28
N ARG A 407 -15.32 25.24 5.80
CA ARG A 407 -16.49 24.90 4.96
C ARG A 407 -17.09 26.09 4.22
N GLU A 408 -17.08 27.28 4.81
CA GLU A 408 -17.68 28.47 4.20
C GLU A 408 -16.71 29.26 3.31
N VAL A 409 -15.39 29.02 3.41
CA VAL A 409 -14.36 29.83 2.73
C VAL A 409 -14.44 29.72 1.21
N ASN A 410 -14.67 28.52 0.68
CA ASN A 410 -14.70 28.25 -0.76
C ASN A 410 -16.09 27.91 -1.31
N ARG A 411 -17.16 28.33 -0.61
CA ARG A 411 -18.54 27.96 -0.97
C ARG A 411 -18.99 28.65 -2.26
N ARG A 412 -18.65 28.07 -3.41
CA ARG A 412 -19.13 28.51 -4.73
C ARG A 412 -20.59 28.09 -4.94
N PRO A 413 -21.44 28.91 -5.61
CA PRO A 413 -22.77 28.48 -6.01
C PRO A 413 -22.69 27.30 -6.99
N LYS A 414 -23.65 26.38 -6.85
CA LYS A 414 -23.73 25.07 -7.52
C LYS A 414 -23.31 25.11 -8.99
N GLY A 415 -22.11 24.59 -9.25
CA GLY A 415 -21.71 24.01 -10.52
C GLY A 415 -21.28 22.57 -10.23
N LEU A 416 -21.82 21.61 -10.98
CA LEU A 416 -21.61 20.18 -10.79
C LEU A 416 -20.14 19.83 -11.03
N THR A 417 -19.28 19.85 -10.01
CA THR A 417 -17.97 19.20 -10.08
C THR A 417 -18.16 17.74 -9.71
N SER A 418 -18.50 16.92 -10.71
CA SER A 418 -18.30 15.48 -10.62
C SER A 418 -16.79 15.22 -10.70
N ALA A 419 -16.13 15.17 -9.55
CA ALA A 419 -14.83 14.51 -9.44
C ALA A 419 -15.09 13.16 -8.78
N GLY A 420 -15.64 12.22 -9.57
CA GLY A 420 -15.63 10.83 -9.20
C GLY A 420 -14.18 10.38 -9.12
N PHE A 421 -13.67 10.14 -7.91
CA PHE A 421 -12.47 9.33 -7.70
C PHE A 421 -12.87 7.87 -7.86
N LEU A 422 -13.16 7.48 -9.10
CA LEU A 422 -13.20 6.10 -9.54
C LEU A 422 -12.33 6.04 -10.78
N VAL A 423 -11.27 5.25 -10.64
CA VAL A 423 -10.25 4.97 -11.63
C VAL A 423 -10.93 4.55 -12.94
N ASP A 424 -10.72 5.33 -14.01
CA ASP A 424 -10.95 4.88 -15.38
C ASP A 424 -9.98 3.71 -15.63
N ALA A 425 -10.42 2.49 -15.33
CA ALA A 425 -9.63 1.27 -15.45
C ALA A 425 -9.64 0.68 -16.86
N ASN A 426 -9.69 1.54 -17.89
CA ASN A 426 -9.46 1.15 -19.28
C ASN A 426 -8.21 1.85 -19.81
N VAL A 427 -7.06 1.62 -19.15
CA VAL A 427 -5.76 2.02 -19.71
C VAL A 427 -5.49 1.10 -20.91
N ASN A 428 -5.65 1.65 -22.11
CA ASN A 428 -5.27 0.97 -23.34
C ASN A 428 -3.77 1.09 -23.55
N TYR A 429 -3.05 -0.04 -23.52
CA TYR A 429 -1.60 -0.10 -23.73
C TYR A 429 -1.19 -0.24 -25.21
N VAL A 430 -2.15 -0.22 -26.14
CA VAL A 430 -1.85 -0.26 -27.58
C VAL A 430 -0.97 0.93 -27.96
N ASP A 431 0.22 0.60 -28.50
CA ASP A 431 1.25 1.55 -28.96
C ASP A 431 1.79 2.53 -27.89
N VAL A 432 1.65 2.20 -26.59
CA VAL A 432 2.23 2.99 -25.49
C VAL A 432 3.64 2.49 -25.17
N LEU A 433 4.65 3.34 -25.36
CA LEU A 433 6.04 3.00 -25.07
C LEU A 433 6.30 2.94 -23.57
N GLN A 434 7.00 1.89 -23.14
CA GLN A 434 7.49 1.71 -21.78
C GLN A 434 8.96 1.27 -21.84
N VAL A 435 9.74 1.71 -20.85
CA VAL A 435 11.12 1.25 -20.70
C VAL A 435 11.07 -0.18 -20.14
N PRO A 436 11.83 -1.14 -20.70
CA PRO A 436 11.98 -2.45 -20.10
C PRO A 436 12.44 -2.32 -18.64
N LEU A 437 11.85 -3.10 -17.75
CA LEU A 437 12.25 -3.11 -16.35
C LEU A 437 13.70 -3.59 -16.21
N GLN A 438 14.37 -3.15 -15.14
CA GLN A 438 15.74 -3.55 -14.83
C GLN A 438 15.85 -3.98 -13.35
N PRO A 439 15.22 -5.12 -12.95
CA PRO A 439 15.08 -5.48 -11.54
C PRO A 439 16.41 -5.72 -10.83
N LEU A 440 17.49 -6.04 -11.57
CA LEU A 440 18.82 -6.15 -10.99
C LEU A 440 19.39 -4.78 -10.56
N ALA A 441 19.27 -3.77 -11.43
CA ALA A 441 19.80 -2.43 -11.19
C ALA A 441 18.90 -1.62 -10.25
N ASP A 442 17.59 -1.71 -10.45
CA ASP A 442 16.59 -0.92 -9.74
C ASP A 442 15.75 -1.81 -8.81
N ASN A 443 15.39 -1.28 -7.64
CA ASN A 443 14.43 -1.94 -6.77
C ASN A 443 13.02 -1.60 -7.25
N LEU A 444 12.28 -2.62 -7.70
CA LEU A 444 10.90 -2.46 -8.15
C LEU A 444 10.00 -2.05 -6.99
N ASP A 445 8.96 -1.28 -7.30
CA ASP A 445 7.90 -0.96 -6.35
C ASP A 445 6.89 -2.13 -6.19
N SER A 446 6.11 -2.06 -5.12
CA SER A 446 5.08 -3.02 -4.75
C SER A 446 3.95 -3.07 -5.78
N GLY A 447 3.67 -1.96 -6.48
CA GLY A 447 2.66 -1.91 -7.54
C GLY A 447 3.05 -2.76 -8.75
N VAL A 448 4.32 -2.73 -9.16
CA VAL A 448 4.87 -3.57 -10.22
C VAL A 448 4.75 -5.06 -9.85
N TYR A 449 5.16 -5.43 -8.63
CA TYR A 449 4.95 -6.81 -8.14
C TYR A 449 3.47 -7.21 -8.13
N ASN A 450 2.59 -6.31 -7.71
CA ASN A 450 1.15 -6.56 -7.71
C ASN A 450 0.59 -6.82 -9.10
N THR A 451 1.04 -6.08 -10.12
CA THR A 451 0.67 -6.34 -11.52
C THR A 451 1.24 -7.67 -11.99
N PHE A 452 2.49 -8.00 -11.66
CA PHE A 452 3.07 -9.31 -11.97
C PHE A 452 2.27 -10.47 -11.39
N GLU A 453 1.71 -10.28 -10.20
CA GLU A 453 0.91 -11.28 -9.48
C GLU A 453 -0.47 -11.52 -10.08
N GLN A 454 -0.96 -10.62 -10.95
CA GLN A 454 -2.23 -10.78 -11.67
C GLN A 454 -2.15 -11.76 -12.85
N ASP A 455 -0.99 -12.33 -13.18
CA ASP A 455 -0.86 -13.38 -14.20
C ASP A 455 -0.99 -14.78 -13.58
N PRO A 456 -2.20 -15.39 -13.55
CA PRO A 456 -2.39 -16.71 -12.99
C PRO A 456 -1.73 -17.83 -13.82
N VAL A 457 -1.48 -17.60 -15.11
CA VAL A 457 -0.91 -18.60 -16.00
C VAL A 457 0.57 -18.79 -15.66
N LYS A 458 1.32 -17.68 -15.48
CA LYS A 458 2.72 -17.71 -15.07
C LYS A 458 2.92 -18.58 -13.82
N TYR A 459 2.25 -18.24 -12.72
CA TYR A 459 2.43 -18.97 -11.46
C TYR A 459 1.90 -20.41 -11.50
N ARG A 460 0.85 -20.68 -12.29
CA ARG A 460 0.39 -22.06 -12.51
C ARG A 460 1.49 -22.89 -13.19
N ARG A 461 2.12 -22.37 -14.24
CA ARG A 461 3.21 -23.07 -14.95
C ARG A 461 4.44 -23.28 -14.08
N TYR A 462 4.81 -22.30 -13.26
CA TYR A 462 5.88 -22.46 -12.28
C TYR A 462 5.56 -23.54 -11.23
N ARG A 463 4.35 -23.54 -10.67
CA ARG A 463 3.91 -24.58 -9.72
C ARG A 463 3.97 -25.97 -10.36
N GLU A 464 3.46 -26.13 -11.57
CA GLU A 464 3.49 -27.38 -12.33
C GLU A 464 4.94 -27.85 -12.58
N ALA A 465 5.83 -26.95 -12.99
CA ALA A 465 7.24 -27.27 -13.22
C ALA A 465 7.95 -27.73 -11.94
N VAL A 466 7.70 -27.08 -10.80
CA VAL A 466 8.25 -27.49 -9.50
C VAL A 466 7.67 -28.84 -9.06
N GLU A 467 6.36 -29.08 -9.24
CA GLU A 467 5.73 -30.38 -8.94
C GLU A 467 6.37 -31.52 -9.75
N LEU A 468 6.64 -31.29 -11.04
CA LEU A 468 7.32 -32.25 -11.91
C LEU A 468 8.78 -32.49 -11.47
N ALA A 469 9.53 -31.45 -11.11
CA ALA A 469 10.89 -31.60 -10.60
C ALA A 469 10.92 -32.39 -9.28
N ILE A 470 9.98 -32.13 -8.36
CA ILE A 470 9.83 -32.90 -7.12
C ILE A 470 9.52 -34.37 -7.45
N ARG A 471 8.69 -34.63 -8.45
CA ARG A 471 8.37 -36.00 -8.88
C ARG A 471 9.60 -36.73 -9.41
N ASP A 472 10.42 -36.09 -10.24
CA ASP A 472 11.62 -36.71 -10.81
C ASP A 472 12.60 -37.16 -9.70
N PHE A 473 12.76 -36.36 -8.65
CA PHE A 473 13.53 -36.77 -7.47
C PHE A 473 12.77 -37.81 -6.64
N GLY A 474 11.48 -37.62 -6.41
CA GLY A 474 10.67 -38.46 -5.54
C GLY A 474 10.45 -39.88 -6.08
N GLU A 475 10.46 -40.08 -7.40
CA GLU A 475 10.36 -41.38 -8.06
C GLU A 475 11.73 -42.01 -8.35
N SER A 476 12.82 -41.32 -8.02
CA SER A 476 14.17 -41.87 -8.12
C SER A 476 14.39 -43.05 -7.16
N ALA A 477 15.41 -43.88 -7.45
CA ALA A 477 15.77 -45.02 -6.61
C ALA A 477 16.14 -44.61 -5.17
N SER A 478 16.69 -43.41 -4.97
CA SER A 478 17.01 -42.87 -3.63
C SER A 478 15.77 -42.46 -2.84
N ARG A 479 14.65 -42.18 -3.53
CA ARG A 479 13.35 -41.83 -2.94
C ARG A 479 13.48 -40.91 -1.70
N PRO A 480 14.09 -39.72 -1.86
CA PRO A 480 14.48 -38.88 -0.73
C PRO A 480 13.27 -38.40 0.08
N GLU A 481 13.47 -38.25 1.38
CA GLU A 481 12.49 -37.68 2.32
C GLU A 481 12.55 -36.14 2.37
N GLU A 482 13.67 -35.53 1.96
CA GLU A 482 13.86 -34.07 1.94
C GLU A 482 14.55 -33.64 0.66
N LEU A 483 14.14 -32.48 0.11
CA LEU A 483 14.81 -31.77 -0.97
C LEU A 483 15.07 -30.32 -0.58
N VAL A 484 16.16 -29.76 -1.09
CA VAL A 484 16.55 -28.37 -0.89
C VAL A 484 16.16 -27.54 -2.12
N LEU A 485 15.35 -26.51 -1.93
CA LEU A 485 14.90 -25.62 -3.00
C LEU A 485 15.31 -24.18 -2.70
N TYR A 486 15.94 -23.50 -3.66
CA TYR A 486 16.23 -22.06 -3.59
C TYR A 486 15.34 -21.31 -4.58
N VAL A 487 14.60 -20.32 -4.08
CA VAL A 487 13.91 -19.32 -4.93
C VAL A 487 14.84 -18.11 -5.04
N LEU A 488 15.30 -17.81 -6.25
CA LEU A 488 16.28 -16.76 -6.55
C LEU A 488 15.59 -15.57 -7.21
N GLY A 489 15.51 -14.43 -6.50
CA GLY A 489 14.70 -13.28 -6.91
C GLY A 489 13.23 -13.52 -6.55
N ALA A 490 12.93 -13.58 -5.26
CA ALA A 490 11.62 -13.99 -4.77
C ALA A 490 10.51 -12.93 -4.91
N GLY A 491 10.86 -11.65 -5.10
CA GLY A 491 9.91 -10.54 -5.09
C GLY A 491 9.09 -10.53 -3.80
N ARG A 492 7.75 -10.47 -3.91
CA ARG A 492 6.83 -10.60 -2.77
C ARG A 492 6.50 -12.05 -2.38
N GLY A 493 7.13 -13.03 -3.03
CA GLY A 493 7.05 -14.45 -2.68
C GLY A 493 6.01 -15.35 -3.39
N PRO A 494 5.36 -14.99 -4.52
CA PRO A 494 4.39 -15.89 -5.15
C PRO A 494 5.01 -17.23 -5.60
N LEU A 495 6.28 -17.24 -6.04
CA LEU A 495 7.00 -18.48 -6.38
C LEU A 495 7.35 -19.33 -5.16
N VAL A 496 7.53 -18.71 -4.00
CA VAL A 496 7.70 -19.43 -2.72
C VAL A 496 6.41 -20.17 -2.38
N THR A 497 5.28 -19.47 -2.44
CA THR A 497 3.95 -20.08 -2.24
C THR A 497 3.71 -21.20 -3.25
N CYS A 498 4.01 -20.99 -4.54
CA CYS A 498 3.89 -22.04 -5.57
C CYS A 498 4.75 -23.27 -5.25
N SER A 499 5.96 -23.07 -4.73
CA SER A 499 6.85 -24.19 -4.37
C SER A 499 6.31 -25.01 -3.19
N LEU A 500 5.78 -24.34 -2.16
CA LEU A 500 5.15 -24.99 -1.01
C LEU A 500 3.85 -25.72 -1.41
N GLU A 501 3.08 -25.15 -2.34
CA GLU A 501 1.89 -25.79 -2.91
C GLU A 501 2.25 -27.00 -3.78
N ALA A 502 3.33 -26.93 -4.56
CA ALA A 502 3.83 -28.05 -5.36
C ALA A 502 4.25 -29.24 -4.48
N GLU A 503 4.95 -29.00 -3.36
CA GLU A 503 5.25 -30.03 -2.35
C GLU A 503 3.97 -30.68 -1.82
N ARG A 504 2.96 -29.87 -1.49
CA ARG A 504 1.68 -30.36 -0.98
C ARG A 504 0.96 -31.21 -2.01
N ASN A 505 0.81 -30.71 -3.24
CA ASN A 505 0.15 -31.40 -4.34
C ASN A 505 0.83 -32.75 -4.64
N TYR A 506 2.16 -32.76 -4.74
CA TYR A 506 2.92 -33.97 -4.96
C TYR A 506 2.69 -34.99 -3.84
N ASN A 507 2.77 -34.55 -2.58
CA ASN A 507 2.56 -35.44 -1.44
C ASN A 507 1.14 -36.00 -1.36
N GLU A 508 0.13 -35.21 -1.72
CA GLU A 508 -1.27 -35.66 -1.74
C GLU A 508 -1.54 -36.69 -2.85
N ARG A 509 -0.85 -36.57 -3.99
CA ARG A 509 -1.05 -37.44 -5.17
C ARG A 509 -0.20 -38.71 -5.14
N PHE A 510 1.07 -38.60 -4.73
CA PHE A 510 2.07 -39.64 -4.97
C PHE A 510 2.66 -40.25 -3.69
N ARG A 511 2.43 -39.65 -2.51
CA ARG A 511 2.99 -40.10 -1.24
C ARG A 511 1.91 -40.45 -0.21
N CYS A 512 2.27 -41.25 0.79
CA CYS A 512 1.42 -41.54 1.93
C CYS A 512 1.87 -40.71 3.15
N LYS A 513 1.06 -40.67 4.22
CA LYS A 513 1.38 -39.88 5.43
C LYS A 513 2.72 -40.23 6.09
N ARG A 514 3.24 -41.46 5.89
CA ARG A 514 4.48 -41.96 6.49
C ARG A 514 5.74 -41.76 5.62
N ASP A 515 5.58 -41.31 4.38
CA ASP A 515 6.65 -41.22 3.37
C ASP A 515 6.50 -39.90 2.57
N ARG A 516 6.24 -38.80 3.29
CA ARG A 516 6.12 -37.49 2.66
C ARG A 516 7.50 -36.93 2.37
N ILE A 517 7.63 -36.32 1.19
CA ILE A 517 8.81 -35.52 0.87
C ILE A 517 8.63 -34.11 1.44
N ARG A 518 9.68 -33.56 2.04
CA ARG A 518 9.70 -32.20 2.60
C ARG A 518 10.58 -31.29 1.75
N LEU A 519 10.13 -30.07 1.48
CA LEU A 519 11.01 -29.03 0.94
C LEU A 519 11.63 -28.21 2.07
N LYS A 520 12.96 -28.05 2.03
CA LYS A 520 13.69 -27.02 2.76
C LYS A 520 13.90 -25.84 1.82
N VAL A 521 13.11 -24.78 2.04
CA VAL A 521 13.02 -23.66 1.10
C VAL A 521 13.87 -22.47 1.56
N PHE A 522 14.80 -22.06 0.71
CA PHE A 522 15.61 -20.85 0.83
C PHE A 522 15.06 -19.79 -0.12
N VAL A 523 14.87 -18.57 0.39
CA VAL A 523 14.23 -17.48 -0.33
C VAL A 523 15.22 -16.33 -0.42
N VAL A 524 15.74 -16.07 -1.61
CA VAL A 524 16.78 -15.07 -1.85
C VAL A 524 16.18 -13.87 -2.57
N GLU A 525 16.38 -12.68 -2.01
CA GLU A 525 15.94 -11.42 -2.61
C GLU A 525 16.91 -10.30 -2.25
N LYS A 526 17.24 -9.42 -3.21
CA LYS A 526 18.13 -8.28 -2.99
C LYS A 526 17.40 -7.01 -2.58
N ASN A 527 16.13 -6.88 -2.98
CA ASN A 527 15.33 -5.71 -2.73
C ASN A 527 14.95 -5.70 -1.25
N ALA A 528 15.69 -4.91 -0.45
CA ALA A 528 15.47 -4.78 0.99
C ALA A 528 14.02 -4.40 1.35
N ASN A 529 13.29 -3.73 0.47
CA ASN A 529 11.88 -3.40 0.69
C ASN A 529 10.98 -4.64 0.55
N ALA A 530 11.22 -5.48 -0.48
CA ALA A 530 10.51 -6.74 -0.66
C ALA A 530 10.83 -7.77 0.44
N ILE A 531 12.01 -7.68 1.06
CA ILE A 531 12.36 -8.49 2.24
C ILE A 531 11.40 -8.25 3.42
N VAL A 532 10.87 -7.04 3.59
CA VAL A 532 9.84 -6.76 4.61
C VAL A 532 8.59 -7.59 4.33
N THR A 533 8.14 -7.62 3.07
CA THR A 533 7.05 -8.47 2.60
C THR A 533 7.34 -9.95 2.84
N LEU A 534 8.52 -10.44 2.45
CA LEU A 534 8.88 -11.85 2.58
C LEU A 534 8.94 -12.31 4.04
N ARG A 535 9.43 -11.48 4.96
CA ARG A 535 9.43 -11.78 6.40
C ARG A 535 7.99 -11.88 6.95
N TYR A 536 7.12 -10.96 6.54
CA TYR A 536 5.69 -11.04 6.88
C TYR A 536 5.01 -12.28 6.29
N MET A 537 5.28 -12.58 5.02
CA MET A 537 4.73 -13.77 4.35
C MET A 537 5.19 -15.06 5.04
N ASN A 538 6.46 -15.13 5.43
CA ASN A 538 7.01 -16.28 6.12
C ASN A 538 6.37 -16.51 7.49
N SER A 539 6.23 -15.44 8.29
CA SER A 539 5.63 -15.54 9.62
C SER A 539 4.13 -15.81 9.56
N LYS A 540 3.40 -15.14 8.66
CA LYS A 540 1.93 -15.17 8.61
C LYS A 540 1.36 -16.35 7.83
N TYR A 541 1.95 -16.68 6.68
CA TYR A 541 1.36 -17.64 5.74
C TYR A 541 2.21 -18.90 5.56
N TRP A 542 3.54 -18.80 5.53
CA TRP A 542 4.42 -19.96 5.35
C TRP A 542 4.82 -20.64 6.67
N ARG A 543 4.31 -20.17 7.80
CA ARG A 543 4.49 -20.76 9.14
C ARG A 543 5.96 -20.92 9.53
N ASN A 544 6.80 -19.95 9.17
CA ASN A 544 8.25 -19.93 9.39
C ASN A 544 8.98 -21.16 8.79
N ARG A 545 8.45 -21.78 7.72
CA ARG A 545 9.11 -22.92 7.06
C ARG A 545 10.28 -22.51 6.15
N CYS A 546 10.38 -21.23 5.78
CA CYS A 546 11.38 -20.76 4.82
C CYS A 546 12.53 -20.03 5.51
N VAL A 547 13.73 -20.09 4.92
CA VAL A 547 14.89 -19.27 5.30
C VAL A 547 14.98 -18.10 4.33
N VAL A 548 14.66 -16.89 4.79
CA VAL A 548 14.70 -15.66 3.98
C VAL A 548 16.10 -15.04 4.08
N ILE A 549 16.74 -14.81 2.93
CA ILE A 549 18.09 -14.27 2.80
C ILE A 549 18.02 -12.96 2.00
N GLU A 550 18.38 -11.86 2.64
CA GLU A 550 18.54 -10.54 2.03
C GLU A 550 19.93 -10.45 1.40
N SER A 551 20.01 -10.73 0.09
CA SER A 551 21.26 -10.66 -0.66
C SER A 551 21.00 -10.67 -2.17
N ASP A 552 21.94 -10.10 -2.92
CA ASP A 552 22.13 -10.48 -4.32
C ASP A 552 22.43 -11.99 -4.41
N MET A 553 21.75 -12.69 -5.34
CA MET A 553 21.93 -14.13 -5.49
C MET A 553 23.36 -14.53 -5.84
N ARG A 554 24.11 -13.65 -6.52
CA ARG A 554 25.49 -13.90 -6.94
C ARG A 554 26.46 -14.03 -5.76
N ASN A 555 26.07 -13.57 -4.56
CA ASN A 555 26.84 -13.72 -3.33
C ASN A 555 26.43 -14.95 -2.51
N ILE A 556 25.38 -15.67 -2.92
CA ILE A 556 24.83 -16.81 -2.17
C ILE A 556 25.81 -17.97 -2.03
N PRO A 557 26.69 -18.30 -3.00
CA PRO A 557 27.70 -19.33 -2.77
C PRO A 557 28.57 -19.08 -1.53
N GLU A 558 29.02 -17.84 -1.31
CA GLU A 558 29.81 -17.47 -0.14
C GLU A 558 28.96 -17.48 1.15
N ILE A 559 27.76 -16.89 1.11
CA ILE A 559 26.84 -16.87 2.25
C ILE A 559 26.46 -18.28 2.68
N ALA A 560 26.21 -19.17 1.73
CA ALA A 560 25.89 -20.57 1.98
C ALA A 560 27.06 -21.31 2.61
N ALA A 561 28.30 -21.06 2.16
CA ALA A 561 29.49 -21.63 2.79
C ALA A 561 29.65 -21.16 4.25
N ASN A 562 29.54 -19.86 4.49
CA ASN A 562 29.71 -19.27 5.83
C ASN A 562 28.61 -19.72 6.82
N ASN A 563 27.38 -19.87 6.35
CA ASN A 563 26.23 -20.27 7.18
C ASN A 563 25.93 -21.78 7.13
N HIS A 564 26.78 -22.57 6.46
CA HIS A 564 26.59 -24.01 6.27
C HIS A 564 25.22 -24.37 5.67
N TYR A 565 24.73 -23.56 4.72
CA TYR A 565 23.51 -23.87 4.00
C TYR A 565 23.75 -24.99 2.97
N PRO A 566 22.82 -25.94 2.84
CA PRO A 566 22.99 -27.06 1.93
C PRO A 566 22.89 -26.61 0.47
N GLN A 567 23.61 -27.32 -0.40
CA GLN A 567 23.51 -27.13 -1.85
C GLN A 567 22.09 -27.50 -2.34
N PRO A 568 21.54 -26.76 -3.33
CA PRO A 568 20.19 -26.97 -3.84
C PRO A 568 20.05 -28.27 -4.65
N ASP A 569 18.90 -28.92 -4.53
CA ASP A 569 18.42 -29.91 -5.51
C ASP A 569 17.66 -29.22 -6.64
N ILE A 570 16.95 -28.14 -6.31
CA ILE A 570 16.15 -27.34 -7.25
C ILE A 570 16.47 -25.86 -7.03
N ILE A 571 16.69 -25.11 -8.11
CA ILE A 571 16.66 -23.65 -8.09
C ILE A 571 15.50 -23.15 -8.95
N VAL A 572 14.78 -22.13 -8.49
CA VAL A 572 13.64 -21.53 -9.18
C VAL A 572 13.87 -20.03 -9.29
N SER A 573 13.74 -19.48 -10.48
CA SER A 573 13.89 -18.04 -10.74
C SER A 573 12.90 -17.57 -11.82
N GLU A 574 12.57 -16.28 -11.79
CA GLU A 574 11.80 -15.61 -12.84
C GLU A 574 12.42 -14.22 -13.00
N LEU A 575 13.42 -14.15 -13.88
CA LEU A 575 14.28 -12.98 -14.13
C LEU A 575 14.26 -12.61 -15.61
N LEU A 576 13.15 -12.93 -16.29
CA LEU A 576 13.06 -12.85 -17.74
C LEU A 576 12.37 -11.55 -18.14
N GLY A 577 13.03 -10.76 -18.97
CA GLY A 577 12.39 -9.63 -19.62
C GLY A 577 11.59 -10.04 -20.85
N SER A 578 10.92 -9.08 -21.48
CA SER A 578 10.17 -9.33 -22.73
C SER A 578 11.03 -9.83 -23.90
N PHE A 579 12.35 -9.60 -23.84
CA PHE A 579 13.34 -10.12 -24.79
C PHE A 579 14.21 -11.21 -24.14
N GLY A 580 13.67 -11.95 -23.17
CA GLY A 580 14.35 -13.06 -22.51
C GLY A 580 15.45 -12.59 -21.56
N ASP A 581 16.66 -12.45 -22.09
CA ASP A 581 17.90 -12.16 -21.35
C ASP A 581 18.12 -10.67 -21.02
N ASN A 582 17.25 -9.76 -21.48
CA ASN A 582 17.40 -8.31 -21.30
C ASN A 582 17.23 -7.80 -19.85
N GLU A 583 16.95 -8.69 -18.89
CA GLU A 583 16.94 -8.43 -17.45
C GLU A 583 18.11 -9.13 -16.71
N LEU A 584 19.13 -9.58 -17.46
CA LEU A 584 20.38 -10.15 -16.96
C LEU A 584 20.21 -11.47 -16.18
N SER A 585 19.23 -12.29 -16.58
CA SER A 585 19.04 -13.64 -16.07
C SER A 585 20.31 -14.51 -16.17
N PRO A 586 21.04 -14.56 -17.31
CA PRO A 586 22.25 -15.37 -17.42
C PRO A 586 23.29 -15.00 -16.36
N GLU A 587 23.63 -13.72 -16.22
CA GLU A 587 24.66 -13.26 -15.29
C GLU A 587 24.27 -13.49 -13.82
N CYS A 588 22.97 -13.43 -13.51
CA CYS A 588 22.45 -13.72 -12.18
C CYS A 588 22.58 -15.21 -11.84
N LEU A 589 22.18 -16.09 -12.75
CA LEU A 589 22.21 -17.55 -12.55
C LEU A 589 23.62 -18.12 -12.62
N ASP A 590 24.49 -17.57 -13.50
CA ASP A 590 25.90 -17.94 -13.56
C ASP A 590 26.60 -17.69 -12.22
N GLY A 591 26.22 -16.63 -11.51
CA GLY A 591 26.75 -16.29 -10.19
C GLY A 591 26.42 -17.29 -9.07
N VAL A 592 25.45 -18.20 -9.25
CA VAL A 592 25.15 -19.26 -8.26
C VAL A 592 25.69 -20.63 -8.65
N THR A 593 26.29 -20.77 -9.84
CA THR A 593 26.69 -22.08 -10.40
C THR A 593 27.64 -22.87 -9.50
N SER A 594 28.56 -22.21 -8.80
CA SER A 594 29.51 -22.86 -7.88
C SER A 594 28.87 -23.49 -6.65
N LEU A 595 27.62 -23.11 -6.31
CA LEU A 595 26.84 -23.71 -5.23
C LEU A 595 26.10 -24.97 -5.69
N LEU A 596 25.86 -25.14 -7.00
CA LEU A 596 24.97 -26.17 -7.52
C LEU A 596 25.62 -27.55 -7.49
N LYS A 597 24.79 -28.58 -7.30
CA LYS A 597 25.19 -29.98 -7.53
C LYS A 597 25.17 -30.25 -9.03
N PRO A 598 25.92 -31.24 -9.53
CA PRO A 598 25.76 -31.73 -10.90
C PRO A 598 24.32 -32.20 -11.22
N THR A 599 23.56 -32.56 -10.19
CA THR A 599 22.16 -33.02 -10.28
C THR A 599 21.14 -31.91 -10.08
N THR A 600 21.54 -30.66 -9.83
CA THR A 600 20.60 -29.58 -9.56
C THR A 600 19.74 -29.28 -10.78
N ILE A 601 18.42 -29.24 -10.61
CA ILE A 601 17.48 -28.83 -11.65
C ILE A 601 17.27 -27.30 -11.56
N SER A 602 17.56 -26.58 -12.64
CA SER A 602 17.21 -25.16 -12.77
C SER A 602 15.84 -25.01 -13.43
N ILE A 603 14.99 -24.18 -12.83
CA ILE A 603 13.71 -23.74 -13.40
C ILE A 603 13.77 -22.20 -13.54
N PRO A 604 13.75 -21.65 -14.77
CA PRO A 604 13.67 -22.33 -16.07
C PRO A 604 14.96 -23.10 -16.43
N GLN A 605 14.82 -24.08 -17.34
CA GLN A 605 15.95 -24.82 -17.91
C GLN A 605 16.58 -24.07 -19.10
N THR A 606 15.74 -23.44 -19.93
CA THR A 606 16.15 -22.73 -21.15
C THR A 606 15.17 -21.62 -21.49
N TYR A 607 15.64 -20.57 -22.15
CA TYR A 607 14.84 -19.54 -22.80
C TYR A 607 15.52 -19.11 -24.11
N THR A 608 14.77 -18.53 -25.04
CA THR A 608 15.28 -18.12 -26.37
C THR A 608 14.56 -16.88 -26.84
N SER A 609 15.32 -15.85 -27.20
CA SER A 609 14.82 -14.56 -27.69
C SER A 609 14.51 -14.64 -29.19
N TYR A 610 13.43 -14.00 -29.63
CA TYR A 610 12.98 -13.97 -31.03
C TYR A 610 12.87 -12.53 -31.52
N VAL A 611 13.09 -12.32 -32.82
CA VAL A 611 12.93 -11.02 -33.49
C VAL A 611 12.11 -11.17 -34.76
N ALA A 612 11.24 -10.19 -35.03
CA ALA A 612 10.45 -10.12 -36.25
C ALA A 612 10.50 -8.69 -36.81
N PRO A 613 10.82 -8.48 -38.11
CA PRO A 613 10.71 -7.17 -38.73
C PRO A 613 9.27 -6.65 -38.70
N ILE A 614 9.09 -5.38 -38.33
CA ILE A 614 7.79 -4.70 -38.30
C ILE A 614 7.86 -3.35 -39.04
N MET A 615 6.70 -2.83 -39.46
CA MET A 615 6.57 -1.48 -40.01
C MET A 615 5.46 -0.73 -39.27
N SER A 616 5.83 0.33 -38.55
CA SER A 616 4.87 1.24 -37.91
C SER A 616 5.44 2.66 -37.88
N LEU A 617 4.87 3.55 -38.70
CA LEU A 617 5.23 4.97 -38.67
C LEU A 617 4.85 5.59 -37.32
N HIS A 618 3.72 5.15 -36.74
CA HIS A 618 3.24 5.63 -35.45
C HIS A 618 4.24 5.36 -34.33
N MET A 619 4.67 4.10 -34.14
CA MET A 619 5.66 3.76 -33.12
C MET A 619 6.99 4.48 -33.35
N HIS A 620 7.45 4.56 -34.61
CA HIS A 620 8.69 5.27 -34.94
C HIS A 620 8.62 6.77 -34.59
N GLN A 621 7.49 7.43 -34.86
CA GLN A 621 7.29 8.83 -34.47
C GLN A 621 7.22 8.99 -32.95
N GLN A 622 6.53 8.09 -32.24
CA GLN A 622 6.46 8.12 -30.77
C GLN A 622 7.86 8.04 -30.13
N ILE A 623 8.71 7.11 -30.59
CA ILE A 623 10.09 6.97 -30.11
C ILE A 623 10.89 8.26 -30.35
N ARG A 624 10.73 8.88 -31.52
CA ARG A 624 11.44 10.13 -31.87
C ARG A 624 10.96 11.35 -31.09
N LEU A 625 9.73 11.35 -30.60
CA LEU A 625 9.13 12.45 -29.84
C LEU A 625 9.44 12.40 -28.34
N CYS A 626 10.02 11.31 -27.84
CA CYS A 626 10.40 11.19 -26.44
C CYS A 626 11.37 12.32 -26.04
N GLY A 627 10.91 13.21 -25.16
CA GLY A 627 11.69 14.32 -24.63
C GLY A 627 11.51 14.44 -23.12
N ALA A 628 12.52 14.96 -22.44
CA ALA A 628 12.45 15.24 -21.01
C ALA A 628 11.90 16.66 -20.76
N SER A 629 10.88 16.77 -19.90
CA SER A 629 10.48 18.07 -19.34
C SER A 629 11.60 18.64 -18.45
N TYR A 630 11.52 19.93 -18.11
CA TYR A 630 12.49 20.57 -17.21
C TYR A 630 12.64 19.79 -15.89
N TRP A 631 11.53 19.38 -15.27
CA TRP A 631 11.53 18.65 -13.99
C TRP A 631 11.98 17.20 -14.09
N ASN A 632 12.00 16.64 -15.30
CA ASN A 632 12.47 15.28 -15.56
C ASN A 632 13.91 15.24 -16.08
N ARG A 633 14.56 16.40 -16.27
CA ARG A 633 15.91 16.49 -16.84
C ARG A 633 16.99 15.83 -15.96
N GLY A 634 16.72 15.63 -14.67
CA GLY A 634 17.62 14.98 -13.72
C GLY A 634 17.44 13.47 -13.60
N ILE A 635 16.43 12.89 -14.26
CA ILE A 635 16.17 11.44 -14.24
C ILE A 635 17.33 10.73 -14.96
N PRO A 636 17.93 9.68 -14.36
CA PRO A 636 18.99 8.90 -14.99
C PRO A 636 18.56 8.35 -16.36
N GLY A 637 19.45 8.51 -17.34
CA GLY A 637 19.29 7.85 -18.63
C GLY A 637 19.56 6.34 -18.52
N HIS A 638 19.13 5.57 -19.53
CA HIS A 638 19.36 4.12 -19.59
C HIS A 638 20.76 3.73 -20.09
N GLY A 639 21.69 4.69 -20.12
CA GLY A 639 23.07 4.51 -20.58
C GLY A 639 24.05 4.40 -19.42
N ARG A 640 25.35 4.53 -19.73
CA ARG A 640 26.43 4.41 -18.73
C ARG A 640 26.53 5.59 -17.76
N ASN A 641 26.11 6.78 -18.20
CA ASN A 641 26.33 8.03 -17.46
C ASN A 641 25.11 8.35 -16.61
N GLY A 642 25.32 8.67 -15.33
CA GLY A 642 24.28 9.20 -14.46
C GLY A 642 24.09 10.71 -14.55
N PRO A 643 23.08 11.25 -13.86
CA PRO A 643 22.85 12.69 -13.78
C PRO A 643 23.95 13.38 -12.98
N THR A 644 24.24 14.64 -13.34
CA THR A 644 25.26 15.47 -12.71
C THR A 644 24.64 16.69 -12.04
N LEU A 645 25.18 17.07 -10.89
CA LEU A 645 24.79 18.29 -10.18
C LEU A 645 25.28 19.52 -10.96
N GLN A 646 24.39 20.50 -11.13
CA GLN A 646 24.65 21.75 -11.84
C GLN A 646 24.99 22.88 -10.86
N GLN A 647 25.53 23.98 -11.37
CA GLN A 647 25.89 25.15 -10.57
C GLN A 647 24.69 25.80 -9.85
N ASP A 648 23.48 25.67 -10.41
CA ASP A 648 22.24 26.18 -9.84
C ASP A 648 21.61 25.25 -8.77
N GLY A 649 22.29 24.14 -8.42
CA GLY A 649 21.83 23.14 -7.46
C GLY A 649 20.94 22.03 -8.05
N SER A 650 20.49 22.18 -9.30
CA SER A 650 19.67 21.17 -9.98
C SER A 650 20.48 19.98 -10.49
N TYR A 651 19.81 18.89 -10.89
CA TYR A 651 20.46 17.78 -11.58
C TYR A 651 20.08 17.71 -13.04
N ARG A 652 21.03 17.26 -13.87
CA ARG A 652 20.84 17.05 -15.31
C ARG A 652 21.51 15.78 -15.79
N GLN A 653 20.76 14.94 -16.49
CA GLN A 653 21.26 13.87 -17.33
C GLN A 653 21.79 14.46 -18.63
N ILE A 654 23.05 14.16 -18.93
CA ILE A 654 23.69 14.54 -20.19
C ILE A 654 23.58 13.33 -21.13
N TYR A 655 23.07 13.57 -22.32
CA TYR A 655 23.04 12.59 -23.40
C TYR A 655 24.20 12.93 -24.36
N PRO A 656 25.12 11.98 -24.63
CA PRO A 656 26.24 12.19 -25.52
C PRO A 656 25.82 12.42 -26.98
#